data_AF-A0A537Y5I1-F1
#
_entry.id   AF-A0A537Y5I1-F1
#
_cell.length_a   1.000
_cell.length_b   1.000
_cell.length_c   1.000
_cell.angle_alpha   90.00
_cell.angle_beta   90.00
_cell.angle_gamma   90.00
#
_symmetry.space_group_name_H-M   'P 1'
#
loop_
_entity.id
_entity.type
_entity.pdbx_description
1 polymer ?
#
loop_
_entity_poly.entity_id
_entity_poly.type
_entity_poly.pdbx_seq_one_letter_code
_entity_poly.pdbx_strand_id
1 'polypeptide(L)'
;MSRAFFDQIDDELRGLLGPALRTYESARDSRLIKLWYGEPAIHFEVQLVARRWSPVERPVLEVGLHLEDPDPAVNERRLAGVHSARATWAGLLPDAGVGPALGPRGGAWRRVSEFMECTDPDDPDLASEAAERLALYVRRGLGGSLVALLVAAAALPGTVAQAAGGAAGGTGRVVRQVGTRDPGHVPRGYWLAAANGGVFSYGNAPFKGSVGALNKPIVGMATTPLGDGYWMAGSDGGIFAFNVPFLGSTGGLQLNQPVVSIIASPLGAGYWLVAADGGVFNFGVPLLGSTGNLKLNKPIVGAAATPTGQGYWLVASDGGIFAFGDAAFLGSTGSTPLNKPIVGMASTPTGQGYWLVASDGGIFSFGDAAFFGSVGGNPAVKPVVGMAATPSGQGYWLAGSDGGIFSFGDATFFGSAGNLRLRAPVVGIVGVPNTGPGKVGVFYYPWYGTPASTGTGWKHWDQGGHTPPDDIGSSYYPARGPYSSTDTAVVDSQMAELARAGVNQVIVSWWGQGSYEDQALPVIQNAAAAHGLGVAIHFEPYGSRHTTGPADIGYLVAKGIKVFYAYQATLENSSFWATIRGQNPNITMFANGSPSYTKAGQGGLINFALLGGFDGIYTYDPINFSGSDFAPLCALARANRLQCAPSVTPGFDGTRATTLTVTRPRLGGGTYDSTWAGAIAAAPEIITITSYNEWHEGTQIEPAKPFCIPNQGTCYADYTGDFGLADPQAQQGYLMRTAVWSAAYRSTRTPGLP
;
A
#
# COMPACT_ATOMS: atom_id res chain seq x y z
N MET A 1 -14.80 -23.66 22.75
CA MET A 1 -13.92 -22.56 23.19
C MET A 1 -13.63 -22.76 24.67
N SER A 2 -12.35 -22.71 25.06
CA SER A 2 -11.93 -22.75 26.46
C SER A 2 -11.94 -21.33 27.04
N ARG A 3 -11.84 -21.19 28.36
CA ARG A 3 -11.61 -19.88 28.98
C ARG A 3 -10.26 -19.28 28.55
N ALA A 4 -9.25 -20.13 28.33
CA ALA A 4 -7.91 -19.72 27.92
C ALA A 4 -7.92 -18.99 26.57
N PHE A 5 -8.79 -19.38 25.63
CA PHE A 5 -8.98 -18.68 24.36
C PHE A 5 -9.36 -17.19 24.56
N PHE A 6 -10.32 -16.92 25.44
CA PHE A 6 -10.75 -15.55 25.74
C PHE A 6 -9.79 -14.78 26.64
N ASP A 7 -9.00 -15.50 27.45
CA ASP A 7 -7.90 -14.90 28.21
C ASP A 7 -6.80 -14.40 27.27
N GLN A 8 -6.43 -15.18 26.24
CA GLN A 8 -5.48 -14.76 25.20
C GLN A 8 -5.94 -13.50 24.47
N ILE A 9 -7.21 -13.44 24.08
CA ILE A 9 -7.79 -12.24 23.44
C ILE A 9 -7.61 -10.99 24.32
N ASP A 10 -7.86 -11.10 25.64
CA ASP A 10 -7.70 -9.99 26.59
C ASP A 10 -6.23 -9.53 26.67
N ASP A 11 -5.30 -10.48 26.78
CA ASP A 11 -3.87 -10.18 26.91
C ASP A 11 -3.34 -9.47 25.65
N GLU A 12 -3.73 -9.95 24.47
CA GLU A 12 -3.36 -9.34 23.20
C GLU A 12 -4.00 -7.95 23.02
N LEU A 13 -5.28 -7.79 23.36
CA LEU A 13 -5.98 -6.50 23.30
C LEU A 13 -5.27 -5.41 24.10
N ARG A 14 -4.73 -5.74 25.28
CA ARG A 14 -3.98 -4.78 26.10
C ARG A 14 -2.69 -4.32 25.43
N GLY A 15 -2.07 -5.18 24.63
CA GLY A 15 -0.91 -4.84 23.80
C GLY A 15 -1.30 -4.05 22.54
N LEU A 16 -2.45 -4.37 21.95
CA LEU A 16 -2.98 -3.73 20.74
C LEU A 16 -3.57 -2.35 21.01
N LEU A 17 -4.07 -2.06 22.21
CA LEU A 17 -4.70 -0.77 22.51
C LEU A 17 -3.67 0.25 23.03
N GLY A 18 -3.72 1.46 22.50
CA GLY A 18 -2.84 2.55 22.94
C GLY A 18 -3.05 2.89 24.43
N PRO A 19 -2.12 3.63 25.06
CA PRO A 19 -2.16 3.90 26.50
C PRO A 19 -3.48 4.47 27.03
N ALA A 20 -4.21 5.23 26.21
CA ALA A 20 -5.51 5.82 26.55
C ALA A 20 -6.69 4.82 26.53
N LEU A 21 -6.55 3.69 25.81
CA LEU A 21 -7.61 2.71 25.61
C LEU A 21 -7.32 1.38 26.33
N ARG A 22 -6.07 1.09 26.71
CA ARG A 22 -5.74 -0.18 27.40
C ARG A 22 -6.32 -0.31 28.82
N THR A 23 -6.86 0.76 29.39
CA THR A 23 -7.52 0.77 30.70
C THR A 23 -9.03 0.61 30.55
N TYR A 24 -9.46 -0.62 30.26
CA TYR A 24 -10.87 -1.02 30.22
C TYR A 24 -11.20 -2.01 31.34
N GLU A 25 -12.48 -2.06 31.70
CA GLU A 25 -13.05 -3.13 32.51
C GLU A 25 -13.47 -4.28 31.59
N SER A 26 -13.34 -5.53 32.04
CA SER A 26 -13.68 -6.70 31.23
C SER A 26 -14.24 -7.85 32.06
N ALA A 27 -15.16 -8.61 31.48
CA ALA A 27 -15.67 -9.88 32.00
C ALA A 27 -15.47 -10.99 30.95
N ARG A 28 -15.04 -12.18 31.40
CA ARG A 28 -14.66 -13.29 30.51
C ARG A 28 -15.17 -14.61 31.07
N ASP A 29 -15.66 -15.48 30.19
CA ASP A 29 -15.99 -16.87 30.53
C ASP A 29 -15.58 -17.83 29.39
N SER A 30 -16.16 -19.04 29.32
CA SER A 30 -15.86 -20.00 28.26
C SER A 30 -16.61 -19.75 26.93
N ARG A 31 -17.38 -18.67 26.85
CA ARG A 31 -18.23 -18.32 25.69
C ARG A 31 -18.00 -16.90 25.20
N LEU A 32 -17.50 -15.98 26.03
CA LEU A 32 -17.32 -14.59 25.63
C LEU A 32 -16.20 -13.88 26.40
N ILE A 33 -15.76 -12.77 25.80
CA ILE A 33 -15.12 -11.64 26.47
C ILE A 33 -15.93 -10.39 26.17
N LYS A 34 -16.37 -9.68 27.22
CA LYS A 34 -17.00 -8.36 27.16
C LYS A 34 -16.05 -7.33 27.78
N LEU A 35 -15.91 -6.17 27.17
CA LEU A 35 -15.15 -5.05 27.73
C LEU A 35 -15.84 -3.70 27.55
N TRP A 36 -15.70 -2.81 28.53
CA TRP A 36 -16.35 -1.49 28.54
C TRP A 36 -15.48 -0.42 29.22
N TYR A 37 -15.88 0.83 29.02
CA TYR A 37 -15.26 2.02 29.62
C TYR A 37 -16.30 2.75 30.46
N GLY A 38 -16.37 2.42 31.76
CA GLY A 38 -17.28 3.03 32.72
C GLY A 38 -18.74 2.56 32.66
N GLU A 39 -19.35 2.43 31.47
CA GLU A 39 -20.76 2.02 31.32
C GLU A 39 -20.91 0.62 30.67
N PRO A 40 -21.28 -0.43 31.42
CA PRO A 40 -21.40 -1.80 30.87
C PRO A 40 -22.48 -1.97 29.80
N ALA A 41 -23.47 -1.08 29.72
CA ALA A 41 -24.52 -1.13 28.71
C ALA A 41 -24.01 -0.79 27.29
N ILE A 42 -22.79 -0.25 27.16
CA ILE A 42 -22.09 -0.08 25.89
C ILE A 42 -20.75 -0.80 26.00
N HIS A 43 -20.61 -1.93 25.32
CA HIS A 43 -19.42 -2.77 25.42
C HIS A 43 -19.02 -3.36 24.09
N PHE A 44 -17.75 -3.73 24.02
CA PHE A 44 -17.19 -4.49 22.92
C PHE A 44 -17.11 -5.95 23.34
N GLU A 45 -17.40 -6.86 22.42
CA GLU A 45 -17.51 -8.28 22.72
C GLU A 45 -16.94 -9.15 21.61
N VAL A 46 -16.25 -10.22 22.02
CA VAL A 46 -16.08 -11.43 21.20
C VAL A 46 -16.91 -12.53 21.87
N GLN A 47 -17.88 -13.10 21.16
CA GLN A 47 -18.70 -14.20 21.69
C GLN A 47 -18.88 -15.35 20.73
N LEU A 48 -18.95 -16.57 21.29
CA LEU A 48 -19.31 -17.76 20.56
C LEU A 48 -20.83 -17.82 20.37
N VAL A 49 -21.27 -17.63 19.12
CA VAL A 49 -22.68 -17.68 18.75
C VAL A 49 -23.09 -19.10 18.37
N ALA A 50 -24.11 -19.62 19.05
CA ALA A 50 -24.66 -20.94 18.75
C ALA A 50 -25.32 -21.00 17.36
N ARG A 51 -25.26 -22.17 16.71
CA ARG A 51 -25.83 -22.46 15.39
C ARG A 51 -27.21 -21.82 15.12
N ARG A 52 -28.14 -21.92 16.08
CA ARG A 52 -29.52 -21.42 15.96
C ARG A 52 -29.66 -19.90 15.84
N TRP A 53 -28.62 -19.15 16.18
CA TRP A 53 -28.58 -17.69 16.11
C TRP A 53 -27.57 -17.17 15.08
N SER A 54 -26.82 -18.08 14.46
CA SER A 54 -25.79 -17.75 13.47
C SER A 54 -26.41 -17.49 12.10
N PRO A 55 -25.97 -16.45 11.37
CA PRO A 55 -26.46 -16.15 10.02
C PRO A 55 -26.05 -17.20 8.98
N VAL A 56 -25.08 -18.07 9.30
CA VAL A 56 -24.53 -19.11 8.40
C VAL A 56 -24.83 -20.53 8.89
N GLU A 57 -25.80 -20.68 9.80
CA GLU A 57 -26.29 -21.95 10.34
C GLU A 57 -25.20 -22.89 10.89
N ARG A 58 -24.11 -22.34 11.42
CA ARG A 58 -23.02 -23.05 12.12
C ARG A 58 -22.46 -22.18 13.26
N PRO A 59 -21.73 -22.73 14.24
CA PRO A 59 -21.08 -21.92 15.27
C PRO A 59 -20.09 -20.91 14.65
N VAL A 60 -20.14 -19.66 15.12
CA VAL A 60 -19.26 -18.56 14.68
C VAL A 60 -18.82 -17.75 15.88
N LEU A 61 -17.70 -17.03 15.76
CA LEU A 61 -17.37 -15.94 16.66
C LEU A 61 -18.05 -14.68 16.14
N GLU A 62 -18.80 -14.01 16.98
CA GLU A 62 -19.25 -12.65 16.74
C GLU A 62 -18.25 -11.69 17.39
N VAL A 63 -17.82 -10.68 16.65
CA VAL A 63 -16.88 -9.66 17.12
C VAL A 63 -17.48 -8.28 16.85
N GLY A 64 -17.64 -7.46 17.89
CA GLY A 64 -18.08 -6.08 17.67
C GLY A 64 -18.59 -5.33 18.90
N LEU A 65 -19.41 -4.32 18.64
CA LEU A 65 -19.98 -3.39 19.63
C LEU A 65 -21.44 -3.78 19.93
N HIS A 66 -21.77 -3.82 21.22
CA HIS A 66 -23.08 -4.14 21.76
C HIS A 66 -23.65 -2.96 22.56
N LEU A 67 -24.94 -2.72 22.39
CA LEU A 67 -25.74 -1.70 23.06
C LEU A 67 -26.89 -2.39 23.79
N GLU A 68 -26.72 -2.59 25.09
CA GLU A 68 -27.57 -3.43 25.93
C GLU A 68 -28.35 -2.60 26.97
N ASP A 69 -28.70 -1.35 26.65
CA ASP A 69 -29.52 -0.52 27.54
C ASP A 69 -30.93 -1.15 27.73
N PRO A 70 -31.48 -1.15 28.96
CA PRO A 70 -32.85 -1.58 29.19
C PRO A 70 -33.90 -0.76 28.44
N ASP A 71 -33.62 0.51 28.12
CA ASP A 71 -34.47 1.37 27.29
C ASP A 71 -34.12 1.23 25.79
N PRO A 72 -35.02 0.63 24.96
CA PRO A 72 -34.78 0.48 23.53
C PRO A 72 -34.54 1.82 22.81
N ALA A 73 -35.13 2.91 23.29
CA ALA A 73 -34.96 4.23 22.68
C ALA A 73 -33.54 4.78 22.89
N VAL A 74 -32.88 4.41 23.99
CA VAL A 74 -31.47 4.74 24.23
C VAL A 74 -30.58 3.96 23.27
N ASN A 75 -30.84 2.68 23.06
CA ASN A 75 -30.08 1.85 22.12
C ASN A 75 -30.20 2.37 20.69
N GLU A 76 -31.39 2.80 20.24
CA GLU A 76 -31.57 3.38 18.90
C GLU A 76 -30.80 4.70 18.72
N ARG A 77 -30.81 5.58 19.72
CA ARG A 77 -30.02 6.83 19.67
C ARG A 77 -28.52 6.55 19.63
N ARG A 78 -28.04 5.63 20.47
CA ARG A 78 -26.64 5.19 20.48
C ARG A 78 -26.25 4.56 19.14
N LEU A 79 -27.11 3.72 18.59
CA LEU A 79 -26.90 3.08 17.29
C LEU A 79 -26.83 4.10 16.14
N ALA A 80 -27.68 5.12 16.14
CA ALA A 80 -27.62 6.22 15.17
C ALA A 80 -26.29 7.00 15.25
N GLY A 81 -25.76 7.19 16.46
CA GLY A 81 -24.42 7.74 16.68
C GLY A 81 -23.31 6.85 16.11
N VAL A 82 -23.39 5.54 16.36
CA VAL A 82 -22.47 4.54 15.80
C VAL A 82 -22.56 4.49 14.28
N HIS A 83 -23.74 4.58 13.68
CA HIS A 83 -23.93 4.62 12.23
C HIS A 83 -23.28 5.82 11.57
N SER A 84 -23.42 6.99 12.20
CA SER A 84 -22.79 8.22 11.73
C SER A 84 -21.26 8.12 11.76
N ALA A 85 -20.71 7.38 12.73
CA ALA A 85 -19.29 7.05 12.80
C ALA A 85 -18.89 5.90 11.84
N ARG A 86 -19.75 4.91 11.59
CA ARG A 86 -19.49 3.73 10.73
C ARG A 86 -19.13 4.11 9.30
N ALA A 87 -19.67 5.21 8.79
CA ALA A 87 -19.27 5.76 7.48
C ALA A 87 -17.75 6.06 7.38
N THR A 88 -17.04 6.23 8.50
CA THR A 88 -15.59 6.50 8.54
C THR A 88 -14.70 5.25 8.62
N TRP A 89 -15.26 4.06 8.88
CA TRP A 89 -14.48 2.81 9.04
C TRP A 89 -15.09 1.56 8.38
N ALA A 90 -16.24 1.65 7.71
CA ALA A 90 -16.92 0.52 7.06
C ALA A 90 -16.09 -0.20 5.98
N GLY A 91 -15.11 0.46 5.36
CA GLY A 91 -14.20 -0.16 4.38
C GLY A 91 -13.20 -1.17 4.98
N LEU A 92 -13.01 -1.14 6.31
CA LEU A 92 -12.10 -2.02 7.05
C LEU A 92 -12.80 -3.23 7.69
N LEU A 93 -14.12 -3.14 7.87
CA LEU A 93 -14.98 -4.20 8.43
C LEU A 93 -16.22 -4.37 7.53
N PRO A 94 -16.04 -4.75 6.25
CA PRO A 94 -17.10 -4.73 5.24
C PRO A 94 -18.29 -5.65 5.57
N ASP A 95 -18.07 -6.70 6.37
CA ASP A 95 -19.08 -7.68 6.78
C ASP A 95 -19.80 -7.34 8.10
N ALA A 96 -19.44 -6.23 8.74
CA ALA A 96 -20.05 -5.81 10.00
C ALA A 96 -21.54 -5.50 9.81
N GLY A 97 -22.42 -6.40 10.25
CA GLY A 97 -23.86 -6.26 10.21
C GLY A 97 -24.37 -5.37 11.35
N VAL A 98 -25.48 -4.67 11.10
CA VAL A 98 -26.22 -3.96 12.15
C VAL A 98 -27.55 -4.66 12.37
N GLY A 99 -27.89 -4.90 13.63
CA GLY A 99 -29.15 -5.56 13.94
C GLY A 99 -29.44 -5.68 15.43
N PRO A 100 -30.51 -6.42 15.77
CA PRO A 100 -30.76 -6.86 17.13
C PRO A 100 -29.60 -7.71 17.65
N ALA A 101 -29.32 -7.62 18.96
CA ALA A 101 -28.37 -8.52 19.61
C ALA A 101 -28.82 -9.99 19.44
N LEU A 102 -27.87 -10.90 19.32
CA LEU A 102 -28.18 -12.32 19.14
C LEU A 102 -28.54 -12.97 20.49
N GLY A 103 -29.63 -13.76 20.50
CA GLY A 103 -30.08 -14.50 21.68
C GLY A 103 -31.43 -14.06 22.24
N PRO A 104 -31.82 -14.57 23.43
CA PRO A 104 -33.19 -14.47 23.95
C PRO A 104 -33.70 -13.05 24.23
N ARG A 105 -32.80 -12.06 24.28
CA ARG A 105 -33.09 -10.65 24.60
C ARG A 105 -32.98 -9.70 23.40
N GLY A 106 -32.83 -10.25 22.18
CA GLY A 106 -32.53 -9.48 20.96
C GLY A 106 -33.54 -8.39 20.57
N GLY A 107 -34.76 -8.37 21.13
CA GLY A 107 -35.77 -7.36 20.80
C GLY A 107 -35.39 -5.92 21.20
N ALA A 108 -34.70 -5.74 22.34
CA ALA A 108 -34.39 -4.42 22.90
C ALA A 108 -32.96 -3.95 22.63
N TRP A 109 -32.02 -4.88 22.52
CA TRP A 109 -30.58 -4.61 22.39
C TRP A 109 -30.16 -4.46 20.92
N ARG A 110 -29.09 -3.73 20.67
CA ARG A 110 -28.53 -3.49 19.33
C ARG A 110 -27.07 -3.90 19.28
N ARG A 111 -26.62 -4.28 18.09
CA ARG A 111 -25.23 -4.64 17.81
C ARG A 111 -24.74 -4.05 16.51
N VAL A 112 -23.45 -3.82 16.45
CA VAL A 112 -22.68 -3.62 15.22
C VAL A 112 -21.51 -4.58 15.30
N SER A 113 -21.60 -5.69 14.56
CA SER A 113 -20.64 -6.78 14.70
C SER A 113 -20.52 -7.59 13.41
N GLU A 114 -19.38 -8.24 13.28
CA GLU A 114 -19.07 -9.18 12.20
C GLU A 114 -18.97 -10.61 12.74
N PHE A 115 -18.91 -11.57 11.82
CA PHE A 115 -18.82 -12.99 12.14
C PHE A 115 -17.57 -13.59 11.54
N MET A 116 -16.83 -14.32 12.36
CA MET A 116 -15.67 -15.11 11.98
C MET A 116 -16.01 -16.60 12.07
N GLU A 117 -15.53 -17.40 11.12
CA GLU A 117 -15.71 -18.84 11.17
C GLU A 117 -14.89 -19.45 12.33
N CYS A 118 -15.50 -20.36 13.08
CA CYS A 118 -14.81 -21.17 14.08
C CYS A 118 -14.32 -22.47 13.41
N THR A 119 -13.16 -22.44 12.76
CA THR A 119 -12.56 -23.64 12.14
C THR A 119 -11.88 -24.54 13.18
N ASP A 120 -11.15 -23.96 14.12
CA ASP A 120 -10.50 -24.67 15.23
C ASP A 120 -10.41 -23.76 16.49
N PRO A 121 -11.02 -24.14 17.63
CA PRO A 121 -10.98 -23.34 18.86
C PRO A 121 -9.62 -23.33 19.58
N ASP A 122 -8.67 -24.17 19.19
CA ASP A 122 -7.31 -24.20 19.74
C ASP A 122 -6.28 -23.52 18.81
N ASP A 123 -6.73 -22.91 17.70
CA ASP A 123 -5.89 -22.16 16.77
C ASP A 123 -5.49 -20.79 17.38
N PRO A 124 -4.20 -20.56 17.70
CA PRO A 124 -3.74 -19.29 18.26
C PRO A 124 -3.90 -18.12 17.27
N ASP A 125 -3.91 -18.37 15.96
CA ASP A 125 -4.13 -17.33 14.95
C ASP A 125 -5.59 -16.83 15.02
N LEU A 126 -6.55 -17.70 15.37
CA LEU A 126 -7.97 -17.33 15.50
C LEU A 126 -8.21 -16.38 16.68
N ALA A 127 -7.58 -16.64 17.82
CA ALA A 127 -7.65 -15.74 18.98
C ALA A 127 -7.00 -14.39 18.65
N SER A 128 -5.85 -14.42 17.98
CA SER A 128 -5.13 -13.20 17.58
C SER A 128 -5.95 -12.36 16.59
N GLU A 129 -6.55 -13.01 15.59
CA GLU A 129 -7.42 -12.35 14.63
C GLU A 129 -8.64 -11.71 15.31
N ALA A 130 -9.25 -12.42 16.27
CA ALA A 130 -10.38 -11.89 17.04
C ALA A 130 -9.98 -10.69 17.91
N ALA A 131 -8.80 -10.73 18.53
CA ALA A 131 -8.25 -9.62 19.31
C ALA A 131 -7.98 -8.38 18.44
N GLU A 132 -7.40 -8.56 17.25
CA GLU A 132 -7.11 -7.47 16.32
C GLU A 132 -8.37 -6.82 15.75
N ARG A 133 -9.37 -7.64 15.38
CA ARG A 133 -10.68 -7.14 14.96
C ARG A 133 -11.37 -6.39 16.07
N LEU A 134 -11.39 -6.94 17.28
CA LEU A 134 -11.97 -6.26 18.44
C LEU A 134 -11.21 -4.96 18.77
N ALA A 135 -9.89 -4.93 18.62
CA ALA A 135 -9.07 -3.73 18.79
C ALA A 135 -9.44 -2.64 17.77
N LEU A 136 -9.75 -3.01 16.52
CA LEU A 136 -10.27 -2.07 15.52
C LEU A 136 -11.63 -1.51 15.93
N TYR A 137 -12.56 -2.35 16.40
CA TYR A 137 -13.84 -1.89 16.96
C TYR A 137 -13.65 -0.92 18.12
N VAL A 138 -12.72 -1.20 19.04
CA VAL A 138 -12.44 -0.31 20.18
C VAL A 138 -11.81 1.01 19.72
N ARG A 139 -10.78 0.97 18.86
CA ARG A 139 -10.07 2.17 18.36
C ARG A 139 -10.98 3.07 17.51
N ARG A 140 -11.99 2.51 16.83
CA ARG A 140 -12.81 3.25 15.83
C ARG A 140 -14.26 3.47 16.25
N GLY A 141 -14.85 2.57 17.04
CA GLY A 141 -16.14 2.78 17.72
C GLY A 141 -16.09 3.92 18.73
N LEU A 142 -14.88 4.32 19.14
CA LEU A 142 -14.59 5.46 19.99
C LEU A 142 -13.93 6.61 19.20
N GLY A 143 -14.50 7.01 18.06
CA GLY A 143 -14.11 8.27 17.39
C GLY A 143 -13.96 9.36 18.45
N GLY A 144 -12.80 10.03 18.48
CA GLY A 144 -12.17 10.72 19.63
C GLY A 144 -12.99 11.71 20.48
N SER A 145 -14.29 11.85 20.24
CA SER A 145 -15.25 12.59 21.05
C SER A 145 -15.98 11.75 22.11
N LEU A 146 -16.11 10.42 21.99
CA LEU A 146 -16.90 9.63 22.96
C LEU A 146 -16.16 9.44 24.31
N VAL A 147 -14.85 9.19 24.28
CA VAL A 147 -14.02 9.14 25.49
C VAL A 147 -13.83 10.54 26.08
N ALA A 148 -13.74 11.59 25.25
CA ALA A 148 -13.73 12.96 25.75
C ALA A 148 -15.03 13.33 26.48
N LEU A 149 -16.20 12.83 26.05
CA LEU A 149 -17.47 12.99 26.77
C LEU A 149 -17.58 12.12 28.03
N LEU A 150 -17.08 10.88 28.00
CA LEU A 150 -17.17 9.95 29.13
C LEU A 150 -16.12 10.23 30.22
N VAL A 151 -14.93 10.69 29.86
CA VAL A 151 -13.87 11.11 30.79
C VAL A 151 -14.14 12.51 31.34
N ALA A 152 -14.76 13.42 30.56
CA ALA A 152 -15.17 14.73 31.08
C ALA A 152 -16.31 14.68 32.09
N ALA A 153 -17.09 13.59 32.13
CA ALA A 153 -18.11 13.39 33.16
C ALA A 153 -17.53 13.08 34.57
N ALA A 154 -16.21 12.90 34.68
CA ALA A 154 -15.52 12.61 35.93
C ALA A 154 -14.59 13.73 36.44
N ALA A 155 -14.54 14.90 35.79
CA ALA A 155 -13.66 16.01 36.19
C ALA A 155 -14.41 17.33 36.39
N LEU A 156 -14.29 17.90 37.60
CA LEU A 156 -14.82 19.21 38.01
C LEU A 156 -14.27 20.37 37.15
N PRO A 157 -14.99 21.51 37.02
CA PRO A 157 -14.64 22.56 36.06
C PRO A 157 -13.54 23.50 36.57
N GLY A 158 -12.58 23.83 35.69
CA GLY A 158 -11.57 24.85 35.98
C GLY A 158 -10.66 25.20 34.80
N THR A 159 -10.92 26.37 34.22
CA THR A 159 -10.00 27.25 33.45
C THR A 159 -9.65 26.94 31.99
N VAL A 160 -9.91 27.96 31.18
CA VAL A 160 -9.57 28.15 29.76
C VAL A 160 -8.29 29.00 29.67
N ALA A 161 -7.32 28.62 28.83
CA ALA A 161 -6.28 29.52 28.29
C ALA A 161 -5.76 28.92 26.97
N GLN A 162 -6.16 29.45 25.81
CA GLN A 162 -5.55 30.54 25.02
C GLN A 162 -4.19 30.24 24.36
N ALA A 163 -4.18 30.44 23.05
CA ALA A 163 -3.09 30.25 22.10
C ALA A 163 -2.17 31.48 21.99
N ALA A 164 -0.90 31.23 21.65
CA ALA A 164 0.02 32.10 20.92
C ALA A 164 1.16 31.19 20.41
N GLY A 165 1.66 31.21 19.17
CA GLY A 165 1.94 32.32 18.28
C GLY A 165 3.46 32.46 18.17
N GLY A 166 4.06 32.06 17.04
CA GLY A 166 5.51 32.16 16.83
C GLY A 166 5.95 31.77 15.42
N ALA A 167 6.00 32.76 14.52
CA ALA A 167 6.60 32.66 13.20
C ALA A 167 8.11 32.93 13.28
N ALA A 168 8.92 32.18 12.52
CA ALA A 168 10.31 32.51 12.24
C ALA A 168 10.61 32.30 10.76
N GLY A 169 11.01 33.38 10.08
CA GLY A 169 11.40 33.40 8.68
C GLY A 169 12.78 32.79 8.45
N GLY A 170 12.94 32.12 7.31
CA GLY A 170 14.20 31.62 6.80
C GLY A 170 14.27 31.83 5.29
N THR A 171 15.16 32.71 4.86
CA THR A 171 15.45 33.03 3.45
C THR A 171 16.10 31.84 2.74
N GLY A 172 15.41 31.24 1.76
CA GLY A 172 15.94 30.15 0.93
C GLY A 172 16.97 30.64 -0.10
N ARG A 173 18.18 30.10 -0.03
CA ARG A 173 19.31 30.35 -0.93
C ARG A 173 19.21 29.46 -2.18
N VAL A 174 19.39 30.06 -3.35
CA VAL A 174 19.44 29.39 -4.67
C VAL A 174 20.75 28.61 -4.79
N VAL A 175 20.68 27.30 -5.08
CA VAL A 175 21.82 26.48 -5.50
C VAL A 175 21.55 25.96 -6.91
N ARG A 176 22.40 26.35 -7.86
CA ARG A 176 22.46 25.77 -9.22
C ARG A 176 23.28 24.49 -9.17
N GLN A 177 22.77 23.40 -9.71
CA GLN A 177 23.60 22.28 -10.15
C GLN A 177 23.13 21.80 -11.52
N VAL A 178 24.08 21.75 -12.46
CA VAL A 178 23.91 21.31 -13.85
C VAL A 178 24.15 19.80 -13.88
N GLY A 179 23.27 19.08 -14.59
CA GLY A 179 23.15 17.63 -14.53
C GLY A 179 24.12 16.83 -15.39
N THR A 180 24.14 15.52 -15.10
CA THR A 180 24.66 14.45 -15.94
C THR A 180 23.54 13.42 -16.16
N ARG A 181 23.37 12.96 -17.40
CA ARG A 181 22.34 12.00 -17.83
C ARG A 181 22.70 10.59 -17.39
N ASP A 182 21.75 9.90 -16.75
CA ASP A 182 21.86 8.50 -16.32
C ASP A 182 20.61 7.69 -16.79
N PRO A 183 20.78 6.63 -17.59
CA PRO A 183 19.68 5.91 -18.24
C PRO A 183 19.05 4.85 -17.32
N GLY A 184 18.08 5.27 -16.49
CA GLY A 184 17.32 4.35 -15.62
C GLY A 184 16.20 4.97 -14.77
N HIS A 185 15.82 6.22 -15.02
CA HIS A 185 15.04 6.99 -14.06
C HIS A 185 13.52 6.76 -14.12
N VAL A 186 12.95 6.28 -13.00
CA VAL A 186 11.52 6.33 -12.63
C VAL A 186 10.92 7.69 -13.00
N PRO A 187 9.80 7.79 -13.74
CA PRO A 187 9.16 9.08 -14.03
C PRO A 187 8.87 9.84 -12.73
N ARG A 188 9.49 11.02 -12.59
CA ARG A 188 9.33 11.99 -11.51
C ARG A 188 9.13 13.36 -12.13
N GLY A 189 8.24 14.16 -11.57
CA GLY A 189 7.96 15.49 -12.10
C GLY A 189 6.48 15.80 -12.20
N TYR A 190 6.16 16.74 -13.08
CA TYR A 190 4.80 17.18 -13.33
C TYR A 190 4.65 17.69 -14.76
N TRP A 191 3.41 17.68 -15.23
CA TRP A 191 2.99 18.37 -16.44
C TRP A 191 2.22 19.64 -16.08
N LEU A 192 2.46 20.70 -16.86
CA LEU A 192 1.62 21.90 -16.86
C LEU A 192 0.81 21.95 -18.16
N ALA A 193 -0.48 22.22 -18.02
CA ALA A 193 -1.38 22.41 -19.15
C ALA A 193 -1.61 23.91 -19.39
N ALA A 194 -1.49 24.37 -20.64
CA ALA A 194 -1.89 25.71 -21.04
C ALA A 194 -3.29 25.71 -21.69
N ALA A 195 -3.98 26.84 -21.59
CA ALA A 195 -5.35 27.03 -22.12
C ALA A 195 -5.44 26.77 -23.63
N ASN A 196 -4.35 26.94 -24.38
CA ASN A 196 -4.28 26.64 -25.81
C ASN A 196 -3.90 25.19 -26.13
N GLY A 197 -3.86 24.29 -25.13
CA GLY A 197 -3.55 22.89 -25.33
C GLY A 197 -2.07 22.53 -25.32
N GLY A 198 -1.18 23.51 -25.11
CA GLY A 198 0.25 23.26 -24.91
C GLY A 198 0.50 22.53 -23.59
N VAL A 199 1.47 21.61 -23.59
CA VAL A 199 1.92 20.89 -22.39
C VAL A 199 3.41 21.16 -22.14
N PHE A 200 3.76 21.47 -20.90
CA PHE A 200 5.14 21.62 -20.44
C PHE A 200 5.49 20.51 -19.47
N SER A 201 6.54 19.75 -19.76
CA SER A 201 7.04 18.67 -18.90
C SER A 201 8.24 19.14 -18.09
N TYR A 202 8.27 18.80 -16.80
CA TYR A 202 9.38 19.09 -15.90
C TYR A 202 9.85 17.84 -15.17
N GLY A 203 11.14 17.78 -14.83
CA GLY A 203 11.77 16.57 -14.31
C GLY A 203 12.02 15.57 -15.43
N ASN A 204 11.69 14.31 -15.20
CA ASN A 204 11.65 13.27 -16.24
C ASN A 204 10.21 12.80 -16.53
N ALA A 205 9.23 13.68 -16.28
CA ALA A 205 7.86 13.50 -16.76
C ALA A 205 7.85 13.38 -18.30
N PRO A 206 7.49 12.22 -18.89
CA PRO A 206 7.57 12.05 -20.33
C PRO A 206 6.53 12.92 -21.02
N PHE A 207 6.93 13.68 -22.04
CA PHE A 207 5.99 14.42 -22.88
C PHE A 207 5.19 13.42 -23.74
N LYS A 208 3.86 13.49 -23.70
CA LYS A 208 2.97 12.56 -24.44
C LYS A 208 2.24 13.23 -25.61
N GLY A 209 2.27 14.55 -25.68
CA GLY A 209 1.65 15.33 -26.75
C GLY A 209 1.05 16.64 -26.28
N SER A 210 0.57 17.44 -27.22
CA SER A 210 -0.18 18.67 -26.99
C SER A 210 -1.36 18.71 -27.95
N VAL A 211 -2.40 19.46 -27.61
CA VAL A 211 -3.59 19.55 -28.45
C VAL A 211 -3.29 20.42 -29.67
N GLY A 212 -3.55 19.89 -30.86
CA GLY A 212 -3.29 20.60 -32.12
C GLY A 212 -4.36 21.62 -32.50
N ALA A 213 -5.64 21.27 -32.36
CA ALA A 213 -6.78 22.13 -32.68
C ALA A 213 -7.82 22.08 -31.55
N LEU A 214 -8.33 23.25 -31.16
CA LEU A 214 -9.27 23.42 -30.05
C LEU A 214 -10.52 24.16 -30.50
N ASN A 215 -11.69 23.63 -30.15
CA ASN A 215 -12.96 24.34 -30.27
C ASN A 215 -13.16 25.31 -29.10
N LYS A 216 -12.71 24.91 -27.91
CA LYS A 216 -12.71 25.71 -26.68
C LYS A 216 -11.40 25.56 -25.91
N PRO A 217 -11.04 26.52 -25.05
CA PRO A 217 -9.82 26.44 -24.24
C PRO A 217 -9.80 25.21 -23.35
N ILE A 218 -8.60 24.68 -23.10
CA ILE A 218 -8.39 23.66 -22.07
C ILE A 218 -8.62 24.26 -20.69
N VAL A 219 -9.30 23.51 -19.83
CA VAL A 219 -9.65 23.88 -18.46
C VAL A 219 -9.05 22.94 -17.42
N GLY A 220 -8.64 21.74 -17.83
CA GLY A 220 -8.09 20.76 -16.89
C GLY A 220 -7.30 19.66 -17.57
N MET A 221 -6.50 18.98 -16.76
CA MET A 221 -5.71 17.81 -17.13
C MET A 221 -5.83 16.78 -16.00
N ALA A 222 -5.85 15.49 -16.35
CA ALA A 222 -5.79 14.40 -15.39
C ALA A 222 -4.87 13.28 -15.92
N THR A 223 -4.22 12.56 -15.01
CA THR A 223 -3.32 11.44 -15.32
C THR A 223 -3.90 10.13 -14.81
N THR A 224 -3.50 9.02 -15.43
CA THR A 224 -3.71 7.69 -14.85
C THR A 224 -2.94 7.54 -13.54
N PRO A 225 -3.32 6.58 -12.67
CA PRO A 225 -2.57 6.25 -11.46
C PRO A 225 -1.13 5.82 -11.72
N LEU A 226 -0.84 5.33 -12.94
CA LEU A 226 0.49 4.90 -13.35
C LEU A 226 1.36 6.06 -13.86
N GLY A 227 0.79 7.22 -14.18
CA GLY A 227 1.55 8.33 -14.75
C GLY A 227 2.03 8.08 -16.17
N ASP A 228 1.40 7.13 -16.87
CA ASP A 228 1.83 6.68 -18.19
C ASP A 228 1.23 7.52 -19.33
N GLY A 229 0.22 8.34 -19.05
CA GLY A 229 -0.25 9.41 -19.93
C GLY A 229 -1.37 10.23 -19.29
N TYR A 230 -1.97 11.12 -20.08
CA TYR A 230 -2.93 12.11 -19.57
C TYR A 230 -4.09 12.41 -20.52
N TRP A 231 -5.21 12.78 -19.91
CA TRP A 231 -6.36 13.41 -20.57
C TRP A 231 -6.31 14.91 -20.36
N MET A 232 -6.74 15.66 -21.38
CA MET A 232 -6.99 17.10 -21.29
C MET A 232 -8.45 17.37 -21.66
N ALA A 233 -9.11 18.24 -20.91
CA ALA A 233 -10.50 18.61 -21.12
C ALA A 233 -10.63 20.06 -21.58
N GLY A 234 -11.36 20.28 -22.67
CA GLY A 234 -11.83 21.60 -23.11
C GLY A 234 -13.02 22.08 -22.27
N SER A 235 -13.30 23.38 -22.30
CA SER A 235 -14.45 23.95 -21.56
C SER A 235 -15.81 23.54 -22.14
N ASP A 236 -15.85 23.03 -23.38
CA ASP A 236 -16.98 22.32 -23.97
C ASP A 236 -17.09 20.86 -23.51
N GLY A 237 -16.09 20.35 -22.79
CA GLY A 237 -15.94 18.96 -22.40
C GLY A 237 -15.40 18.05 -23.51
N GLY A 238 -14.82 18.62 -24.57
CA GLY A 238 -13.96 17.90 -25.51
C GLY A 238 -12.81 17.22 -24.79
N ILE A 239 -12.56 15.93 -25.04
CA ILE A 239 -11.47 15.17 -24.39
C ILE A 239 -10.38 14.81 -25.40
N PHE A 240 -9.15 15.11 -25.01
CA PHE A 240 -7.93 14.77 -25.75
C PHE A 240 -7.11 13.81 -24.91
N ALA A 241 -6.86 12.61 -25.44
CA ALA A 241 -6.16 11.53 -24.75
C ALA A 241 -4.75 11.35 -25.33
N PHE A 242 -3.74 11.36 -24.47
CA PHE A 242 -2.33 11.19 -24.87
C PHE A 242 -1.72 9.99 -24.15
N ASN A 243 -1.47 8.92 -24.91
CA ASN A 243 -0.96 7.65 -24.39
C ASN A 243 -1.83 7.02 -23.29
N VAL A 244 -3.14 7.29 -23.35
CA VAL A 244 -4.20 6.76 -22.48
C VAL A 244 -5.45 6.53 -23.35
N PRO A 245 -6.36 5.61 -22.98
CA PRO A 245 -7.56 5.35 -23.78
C PRO A 245 -8.52 6.53 -23.76
N PHE A 246 -9.16 6.83 -24.88
CA PHE A 246 -10.31 7.73 -24.94
C PHE A 246 -11.57 6.97 -24.49
N LEU A 247 -12.26 7.48 -23.47
CA LEU A 247 -13.41 6.79 -22.84
C LEU A 247 -14.75 7.48 -23.09
N GLY A 248 -14.72 8.65 -23.74
CA GLY A 248 -15.90 9.45 -24.09
C GLY A 248 -15.71 10.93 -23.83
N SER A 249 -16.65 11.75 -24.29
CA SER A 249 -16.55 13.22 -24.20
C SER A 249 -17.94 13.85 -24.25
N THR A 250 -18.08 15.04 -23.68
CA THR A 250 -19.29 15.86 -23.82
C THR A 250 -19.14 16.98 -24.86
N GLY A 251 -18.04 17.05 -25.61
CA GLY A 251 -17.75 18.16 -26.55
C GLY A 251 -18.74 18.32 -27.70
N GLY A 252 -19.56 17.30 -27.99
CA GLY A 252 -20.66 17.36 -28.96
C GLY A 252 -22.03 17.67 -28.34
N LEU A 253 -22.10 17.83 -27.02
CA LEU A 253 -23.35 18.05 -26.27
C LEU A 253 -23.54 19.53 -25.96
N GLN A 254 -24.79 19.97 -25.93
CA GLN A 254 -25.13 21.27 -25.38
C GLN A 254 -25.16 21.19 -23.84
N LEU A 255 -24.17 21.80 -23.20
CA LEU A 255 -24.07 21.86 -21.74
C LEU A 255 -24.76 23.11 -21.18
N ASN A 256 -25.36 22.99 -19.99
CA ASN A 256 -25.94 24.13 -19.26
C ASN A 256 -24.87 25.13 -18.79
N GLN A 257 -23.70 24.60 -18.44
CA GLN A 257 -22.52 25.36 -18.03
C GLN A 257 -21.25 24.71 -18.58
N PRO A 258 -20.16 25.47 -18.78
CA PRO A 258 -18.90 24.91 -19.26
C PRO A 258 -18.31 23.90 -18.27
N VAL A 259 -17.58 22.92 -18.79
CA VAL A 259 -16.68 22.07 -18.01
C VAL A 259 -15.59 22.95 -17.41
N VAL A 260 -15.27 22.71 -16.13
CA VAL A 260 -14.23 23.42 -15.36
C VAL A 260 -13.15 22.49 -14.82
N SER A 261 -13.44 21.18 -14.71
CA SER A 261 -12.49 20.21 -14.18
C SER A 261 -12.66 18.84 -14.80
N ILE A 262 -11.56 18.10 -14.85
CA ILE A 262 -11.50 16.66 -15.12
C ILE A 262 -10.75 16.00 -13.97
N ILE A 263 -11.30 14.91 -13.45
CA ILE A 263 -10.64 14.08 -12.43
C ILE A 263 -10.63 12.63 -12.89
N ALA A 264 -9.46 11.99 -12.86
CA ALA A 264 -9.31 10.58 -13.18
C ALA A 264 -9.62 9.72 -11.95
N SER A 265 -10.13 8.52 -12.19
CA SER A 265 -10.26 7.50 -11.15
C SER A 265 -8.88 7.06 -10.67
N PRO A 266 -8.62 7.07 -9.35
CA PRO A 266 -7.39 6.53 -8.77
C PRO A 266 -7.19 5.02 -9.00
N LEU A 267 -8.21 4.32 -9.50
CA LEU A 267 -8.14 2.90 -9.87
C LEU A 267 -7.87 2.67 -11.37
N GLY A 268 -7.76 3.72 -12.17
CA GLY A 268 -7.44 3.63 -13.60
C GLY A 268 -8.62 3.25 -14.52
N ALA A 269 -9.83 3.17 -13.98
CA ALA A 269 -11.02 2.73 -14.72
C ALA A 269 -11.63 3.81 -15.66
N GLY A 270 -11.36 5.09 -15.42
CA GLY A 270 -11.92 6.18 -16.23
C GLY A 270 -11.85 7.56 -15.57
N TYR A 271 -12.72 8.49 -15.96
CA TYR A 271 -12.72 9.88 -15.46
C TYR A 271 -14.13 10.49 -15.32
N TRP A 272 -14.20 11.53 -14.48
CA TRP A 272 -15.35 12.43 -14.38
C TRP A 272 -15.02 13.81 -14.95
N LEU A 273 -15.98 14.39 -15.67
CA LEU A 273 -15.99 15.81 -16.04
C LEU A 273 -16.97 16.55 -15.16
N VAL A 274 -16.56 17.73 -14.70
CA VAL A 274 -17.32 18.57 -13.78
C VAL A 274 -17.55 19.94 -14.43
N ALA A 275 -18.82 20.34 -14.54
CA ALA A 275 -19.25 21.63 -15.04
C ALA A 275 -19.37 22.68 -13.92
N ALA A 276 -19.42 23.97 -14.28
CA ALA A 276 -19.45 25.08 -13.32
C ALA A 276 -20.72 25.14 -12.44
N ASP A 277 -21.82 24.54 -12.88
CA ASP A 277 -23.03 24.28 -12.06
C ASP A 277 -22.90 23.03 -11.18
N GLY A 278 -21.78 22.32 -11.30
CA GLY A 278 -21.49 21.03 -10.67
C GLY A 278 -22.26 19.86 -11.26
N GLY A 279 -22.74 19.99 -12.50
CA GLY A 279 -23.07 18.85 -13.34
C GLY A 279 -21.86 17.93 -13.51
N VAL A 280 -22.02 16.64 -13.22
CA VAL A 280 -20.95 15.63 -13.36
C VAL A 280 -21.31 14.62 -14.46
N PHE A 281 -20.35 14.36 -15.35
CA PHE A 281 -20.42 13.39 -16.43
C PHE A 281 -19.34 12.33 -16.24
N ASN A 282 -19.68 11.05 -16.38
CA ASN A 282 -18.80 9.93 -16.05
C ASN A 282 -18.49 9.07 -17.29
N PHE A 283 -17.23 8.68 -17.46
CA PHE A 283 -16.77 7.85 -18.58
C PHE A 283 -15.86 6.74 -18.07
N GLY A 284 -16.26 5.48 -18.27
CA GLY A 284 -15.54 4.31 -17.73
C GLY A 284 -15.66 4.10 -16.22
N VAL A 285 -16.36 5.00 -15.51
CA VAL A 285 -16.55 4.99 -14.05
C VAL A 285 -18.02 5.24 -13.70
N PRO A 286 -18.52 4.81 -12.53
CA PRO A 286 -19.88 5.12 -12.08
C PRO A 286 -20.09 6.62 -11.79
N LEU A 287 -21.31 7.11 -11.97
CA LEU A 287 -21.72 8.43 -11.47
C LEU A 287 -22.05 8.32 -9.98
N LEU A 288 -21.45 9.18 -9.15
CA LEU A 288 -21.58 9.09 -7.69
C LEU A 288 -22.43 10.22 -7.09
N GLY A 289 -22.69 11.27 -7.86
CA GLY A 289 -23.56 12.38 -7.50
C GLY A 289 -23.27 13.67 -8.30
N SER A 290 -24.16 14.65 -8.23
CA SER A 290 -24.05 15.87 -9.03
C SER A 290 -24.84 17.00 -8.36
N THR A 291 -24.34 18.24 -8.43
CA THR A 291 -25.09 19.43 -8.00
C THR A 291 -25.79 20.15 -9.15
N GLY A 292 -25.75 19.62 -10.38
CA GLY A 292 -26.24 20.33 -11.58
C GLY A 292 -27.71 20.75 -11.54
N ASN A 293 -28.52 20.17 -10.64
CA ASN A 293 -29.92 20.55 -10.43
C ASN A 293 -30.13 21.48 -9.22
N LEU A 294 -29.05 21.90 -8.56
CA LEU A 294 -29.08 22.77 -7.39
C LEU A 294 -28.70 24.20 -7.77
N LYS A 295 -29.33 25.18 -7.13
CA LYS A 295 -28.89 26.57 -7.21
C LYS A 295 -27.72 26.79 -6.26
N LEU A 296 -26.50 26.86 -6.79
CA LEU A 296 -25.30 27.12 -6.02
C LEU A 296 -25.14 28.62 -5.69
N ASN A 297 -24.55 28.94 -4.54
CA ASN A 297 -24.18 30.31 -4.18
C ASN A 297 -23.04 30.85 -5.06
N LYS A 298 -22.13 29.95 -5.43
CA LYS A 298 -20.96 30.20 -6.28
C LYS A 298 -20.71 29.00 -7.18
N PRO A 299 -20.12 29.20 -8.37
CA PRO A 299 -19.84 28.11 -9.29
C PRO A 299 -18.80 27.15 -8.73
N ILE A 300 -18.91 25.88 -9.12
CA ILE A 300 -17.85 24.87 -8.95
C ILE A 300 -16.62 25.29 -9.77
N VAL A 301 -15.44 25.12 -9.19
CA VAL A 301 -14.14 25.46 -9.79
C VAL A 301 -13.17 24.30 -9.83
N GLY A 302 -13.43 23.24 -9.06
CA GLY A 302 -12.54 22.09 -8.98
C GLY A 302 -13.23 20.88 -8.38
N ALA A 303 -12.52 19.76 -8.45
CA ALA A 303 -12.92 18.52 -7.83
C ALA A 303 -11.68 17.69 -7.48
N ALA A 304 -11.83 16.75 -6.56
CA ALA A 304 -10.83 15.72 -6.30
C ALA A 304 -11.54 14.40 -5.98
N ALA A 305 -11.00 13.30 -6.50
CA ALA A 305 -11.49 11.96 -6.19
C ALA A 305 -10.97 11.50 -4.81
N THR A 306 -11.75 10.65 -4.15
CA THR A 306 -11.27 9.87 -3.00
C THR A 306 -10.28 8.81 -3.48
N PRO A 307 -9.25 8.46 -2.69
CA PRO A 307 -8.27 7.44 -3.09
C PRO A 307 -8.87 6.07 -3.41
N THR A 308 -10.06 5.75 -2.88
CA THR A 308 -10.79 4.51 -3.17
C THR A 308 -11.39 4.48 -4.58
N GLY A 309 -11.52 5.65 -5.23
CA GLY A 309 -12.22 5.81 -6.49
C GLY A 309 -13.75 5.67 -6.38
N GLN A 310 -14.29 5.58 -5.18
CA GLN A 310 -15.73 5.41 -4.91
C GLN A 310 -16.41 6.70 -4.43
N GLY A 311 -15.71 7.83 -4.52
CA GLY A 311 -16.21 9.14 -4.10
C GLY A 311 -15.43 10.28 -4.75
N TYR A 312 -15.99 11.47 -4.65
CA TYR A 312 -15.30 12.72 -4.96
C TYR A 312 -15.91 13.90 -4.23
N TRP A 313 -15.10 14.93 -4.09
CA TRP A 313 -15.53 16.26 -3.66
C TRP A 313 -15.64 17.18 -4.86
N LEU A 314 -16.65 18.04 -4.85
CA LEU A 314 -16.70 19.26 -5.67
C LEU A 314 -16.45 20.47 -4.78
N VAL A 315 -15.66 21.43 -5.27
CA VAL A 315 -15.38 22.69 -4.56
C VAL A 315 -15.87 23.89 -5.36
N ALA A 316 -16.61 24.77 -4.70
CA ALA A 316 -17.06 26.05 -5.23
C ALA A 316 -16.02 27.17 -5.02
N SER A 317 -16.14 28.29 -5.74
CA SER A 317 -15.17 29.41 -5.63
C SER A 317 -15.19 30.15 -4.27
N ASP A 318 -16.24 30.00 -3.46
CA ASP A 318 -16.24 30.40 -2.05
C ASP A 318 -15.63 29.34 -1.11
N GLY A 319 -15.27 28.18 -1.67
CA GLY A 319 -14.79 27.00 -0.96
C GLY A 319 -15.89 26.19 -0.26
N GLY A 320 -17.15 26.35 -0.67
CA GLY A 320 -18.21 25.38 -0.40
C GLY A 320 -17.82 23.99 -0.94
N ILE A 321 -18.02 22.95 -0.13
CA ILE A 321 -17.67 21.56 -0.46
C ILE A 321 -18.93 20.70 -0.57
N PHE A 322 -19.03 19.94 -1.65
CA PHE A 322 -20.05 18.91 -1.85
C PHE A 322 -19.36 17.56 -1.95
N ALA A 323 -19.75 16.61 -1.11
CA ALA A 323 -19.13 15.29 -1.05
C ALA A 323 -20.10 14.22 -1.58
N PHE A 324 -19.62 13.35 -2.45
CA PHE A 324 -20.41 12.33 -3.12
C PHE A 324 -19.74 10.95 -3.02
N GLY A 325 -20.55 9.90 -3.09
CA GLY A 325 -20.07 8.53 -2.88
C GLY A 325 -19.52 8.33 -1.47
N ASP A 326 -18.28 7.84 -1.36
CA ASP A 326 -17.60 7.64 -0.08
C ASP A 326 -16.79 8.85 0.42
N ALA A 327 -16.89 10.00 -0.26
CA ALA A 327 -16.22 11.22 0.16
C ALA A 327 -16.83 11.78 1.46
N ALA A 328 -16.00 11.94 2.50
CA ALA A 328 -16.42 12.55 3.76
C ALA A 328 -16.34 14.09 3.71
N PHE A 329 -17.33 14.80 4.26
CA PHE A 329 -17.22 16.25 4.45
C PHE A 329 -16.32 16.57 5.65
N LEU A 330 -15.19 17.26 5.42
CA LEU A 330 -14.14 17.47 6.42
C LEU A 330 -13.96 18.94 6.83
N GLY A 331 -14.76 19.84 6.23
CA GLY A 331 -14.73 21.28 6.47
C GLY A 331 -14.86 22.08 5.17
N SER A 332 -15.08 23.39 5.29
CA SER A 332 -15.36 24.27 4.16
C SER A 332 -15.02 25.71 4.52
N THR A 333 -14.62 26.51 3.53
CA THR A 333 -14.48 27.96 3.70
C THR A 333 -15.72 28.74 3.24
N GLY A 334 -16.79 28.07 2.82
CA GLY A 334 -17.97 28.72 2.22
C GLY A 334 -18.69 29.75 3.10
N SER A 335 -18.47 29.72 4.42
CA SER A 335 -18.98 30.71 5.38
C SER A 335 -17.92 31.72 5.84
N THR A 336 -16.69 31.62 5.32
CA THR A 336 -15.56 32.45 5.69
C THR A 336 -15.29 33.46 4.59
N PRO A 337 -15.18 34.77 4.90
CA PRO A 337 -14.74 35.76 3.92
C PRO A 337 -13.33 35.44 3.42
N LEU A 338 -13.18 35.21 2.11
CA LEU A 338 -11.88 34.95 1.48
C LEU A 338 -11.33 36.23 0.83
N ASN A 339 -10.01 36.43 0.93
CA ASN A 339 -9.33 37.53 0.21
C ASN A 339 -9.41 37.35 -1.31
N LYS A 340 -9.37 36.10 -1.77
CA LYS A 340 -9.46 35.68 -3.16
C LYS A 340 -10.20 34.35 -3.27
N PRO A 341 -10.88 34.08 -4.39
CA PRO A 341 -11.65 32.86 -4.57
C PRO A 341 -10.76 31.61 -4.57
N ILE A 342 -11.34 30.50 -4.12
CA ILE A 342 -10.79 29.15 -4.33
C ILE A 342 -10.74 28.87 -5.84
N VAL A 343 -9.68 28.19 -6.28
CA VAL A 343 -9.45 27.81 -7.69
C VAL A 343 -9.17 26.32 -7.87
N GLY A 344 -8.92 25.58 -6.79
CA GLY A 344 -8.65 24.15 -6.89
C GLY A 344 -8.61 23.47 -5.53
N MET A 345 -8.51 22.15 -5.58
CA MET A 345 -8.34 21.30 -4.41
C MET A 345 -7.47 20.08 -4.73
N ALA A 346 -6.88 19.49 -3.71
CA ALA A 346 -6.24 18.18 -3.78
C ALA A 346 -6.55 17.40 -2.51
N SER A 347 -6.77 16.09 -2.65
CA SER A 347 -6.99 15.18 -1.51
C SER A 347 -5.66 14.68 -0.95
N THR A 348 -5.65 14.36 0.35
CA THR A 348 -4.54 13.61 0.98
C THR A 348 -4.55 12.16 0.47
N PRO A 349 -3.40 11.45 0.45
CA PRO A 349 -3.37 10.03 0.08
C PRO A 349 -4.25 9.15 0.99
N THR A 350 -4.49 9.60 2.22
CA THR A 350 -5.38 8.96 3.19
C THR A 350 -6.87 9.23 2.91
N GLY A 351 -7.23 10.13 2.00
CA GLY A 351 -8.61 10.53 1.73
C GLY A 351 -9.38 11.07 2.94
N GLN A 352 -8.70 11.27 4.07
CA GLN A 352 -9.25 11.78 5.32
C GLN A 352 -8.99 13.28 5.46
N GLY A 353 -8.51 13.92 4.39
CA GLY A 353 -8.16 15.32 4.33
C GLY A 353 -8.14 15.84 2.90
N TYR A 354 -8.23 17.15 2.78
CA TYR A 354 -7.98 17.86 1.52
C TYR A 354 -7.45 19.27 1.79
N TRP A 355 -6.70 19.77 0.82
CA TRP A 355 -6.30 21.16 0.71
C TRP A 355 -7.18 21.89 -0.28
N LEU A 356 -7.56 23.12 0.05
CA LEU A 356 -8.12 24.09 -0.90
C LEU A 356 -7.07 25.17 -1.17
N VAL A 357 -6.95 25.58 -2.43
CA VAL A 357 -6.06 26.66 -2.83
C VAL A 357 -6.85 27.83 -3.40
N ALA A 358 -6.56 29.04 -2.91
CA ALA A 358 -7.07 30.30 -3.43
C ALA A 358 -6.18 30.86 -4.56
N SER A 359 -6.73 31.74 -5.39
CA SER A 359 -5.98 32.36 -6.50
C SER A 359 -4.81 33.28 -6.08
N ASP A 360 -4.78 33.75 -4.83
CA ASP A 360 -3.57 34.38 -4.24
C ASP A 360 -2.55 33.37 -3.71
N GLY A 361 -2.87 32.07 -3.77
CA GLY A 361 -2.07 30.98 -3.25
C GLY A 361 -2.21 30.73 -1.75
N GLY A 362 -3.24 31.30 -1.10
CA GLY A 362 -3.66 30.89 0.23
C GLY A 362 -4.08 29.41 0.25
N ILE A 363 -3.64 28.66 1.27
CA ILE A 363 -3.96 27.24 1.45
C ILE A 363 -4.80 27.04 2.71
N PHE A 364 -5.90 26.29 2.57
CA PHE A 364 -6.78 25.89 3.66
C PHE A 364 -6.74 24.37 3.76
N SER A 365 -6.49 23.84 4.95
CA SER A 365 -6.32 22.40 5.17
C SER A 365 -7.44 21.87 6.06
N PHE A 366 -8.05 20.76 5.65
CA PHE A 366 -9.18 20.14 6.34
C PHE A 366 -8.92 18.65 6.57
N GLY A 367 -9.53 18.09 7.62
CA GLY A 367 -9.30 16.71 8.03
C GLY A 367 -7.85 16.48 8.43
N ASP A 368 -7.20 15.47 7.85
CA ASP A 368 -5.79 15.13 8.13
C ASP A 368 -4.77 15.81 7.21
N ALA A 369 -5.21 16.76 6.39
CA ALA A 369 -4.34 17.55 5.53
C ALA A 369 -3.41 18.44 6.36
N ALA A 370 -2.11 18.14 6.37
CA ALA A 370 -1.11 18.96 7.03
C ALA A 370 -0.75 20.20 6.20
N PHE A 371 -0.54 21.35 6.85
CA PHE A 371 -0.16 22.59 6.17
C PHE A 371 1.36 22.65 5.97
N PHE A 372 1.81 22.71 4.71
CA PHE A 372 3.23 22.71 4.35
C PHE A 372 3.77 24.08 3.90
N GLY A 373 2.91 25.07 3.71
CA GLY A 373 3.28 26.44 3.36
C GLY A 373 2.26 27.11 2.43
N SER A 374 2.50 28.37 2.09
CA SER A 374 1.60 29.16 1.26
C SER A 374 2.38 30.28 0.58
N VAL A 375 1.91 30.71 -0.60
CA VAL A 375 2.39 31.93 -1.24
C VAL A 375 1.45 33.12 -1.06
N GLY A 376 0.34 32.91 -0.33
CA GLY A 376 -0.64 33.94 0.00
C GLY A 376 -0.01 35.16 0.66
N GLY A 377 -0.40 36.35 0.20
CA GLY A 377 0.14 37.64 0.67
C GLY A 377 1.38 38.13 -0.08
N ASN A 378 1.91 37.38 -1.06
CA ASN A 378 2.99 37.84 -1.93
C ASN A 378 2.45 38.45 -3.24
N PRO A 379 2.52 39.77 -3.45
CA PRO A 379 1.97 40.43 -4.64
C PRO A 379 2.75 40.11 -5.93
N ALA A 380 3.94 39.54 -5.86
CA ALA A 380 4.72 39.14 -7.02
C ALA A 380 4.21 37.85 -7.68
N VAL A 381 3.35 37.11 -6.99
CA VAL A 381 2.80 35.84 -7.48
C VAL A 381 1.65 36.12 -8.43
N LYS A 382 1.78 35.65 -9.68
CA LYS A 382 0.65 35.63 -10.62
C LYS A 382 -0.44 34.70 -10.10
N PRO A 383 -1.72 34.90 -10.48
CA PRO A 383 -2.81 34.09 -9.97
C PRO A 383 -2.49 32.61 -10.02
N VAL A 384 -2.59 31.94 -8.88
CA VAL A 384 -2.49 30.47 -8.79
C VAL A 384 -3.70 29.89 -9.52
N VAL A 385 -3.46 28.86 -10.32
CA VAL A 385 -4.47 28.22 -11.17
C VAL A 385 -4.70 26.75 -10.82
N GLY A 386 -3.83 26.16 -10.00
CA GLY A 386 -3.98 24.77 -9.58
C GLY A 386 -2.94 24.35 -8.57
N MET A 387 -3.18 23.17 -7.99
CA MET A 387 -2.26 22.50 -7.09
C MET A 387 -2.19 21.01 -7.39
N ALA A 388 -1.07 20.39 -7.05
CA ALA A 388 -0.91 18.93 -7.09
C ALA A 388 -0.19 18.46 -5.81
N ALA A 389 -0.75 17.45 -5.14
CA ALA A 389 -0.11 16.83 -3.98
C ALA A 389 1.03 15.89 -4.41
N THR A 390 2.03 15.74 -3.54
CA THR A 390 3.06 14.70 -3.71
C THR A 390 2.47 13.32 -3.42
N PRO A 391 3.01 12.24 -4.02
CA PRO A 391 2.50 10.88 -3.76
C PRO A 391 2.56 10.45 -2.29
N SER A 392 3.51 11.00 -1.51
CA SER A 392 3.62 10.77 -0.07
C SER A 392 2.55 11.48 0.75
N GLY A 393 1.90 12.51 0.19
CA GLY A 393 1.01 13.42 0.91
C GLY A 393 1.73 14.39 1.85
N GLN A 394 3.07 14.42 1.83
CA GLN A 394 3.88 15.25 2.71
C GLN A 394 4.32 16.57 2.07
N GLY A 395 3.65 16.97 0.97
CA GLY A 395 3.96 18.17 0.22
C GLY A 395 3.00 18.42 -0.94
N TYR A 396 3.12 19.60 -1.56
CA TYR A 396 2.40 19.95 -2.77
C TYR A 396 3.13 21.00 -3.62
N TRP A 397 2.79 21.03 -4.90
CA TRP A 397 3.16 22.07 -5.84
C TRP A 397 1.97 23.01 -6.09
N LEU A 398 2.23 24.31 -6.19
CA LEU A 398 1.29 25.30 -6.70
C LEU A 398 1.78 25.83 -8.04
N ALA A 399 0.87 26.00 -9.00
CA ALA A 399 1.16 26.56 -10.31
C ALA A 399 0.50 27.93 -10.51
N GLY A 400 1.29 28.92 -10.90
CA GLY A 400 0.82 30.22 -11.37
C GLY A 400 0.36 30.17 -12.83
N SER A 401 -0.53 31.08 -13.21
CA SER A 401 -0.99 31.29 -14.60
C SER A 401 0.12 31.63 -15.60
N ASP A 402 1.24 32.16 -15.13
CA ASP A 402 2.47 32.38 -15.91
C ASP A 402 3.36 31.14 -16.01
N GLY A 403 2.97 30.03 -15.39
CA GLY A 403 3.74 28.80 -15.29
C GLY A 403 4.81 28.79 -14.20
N GLY A 404 4.81 29.78 -13.30
CA GLY A 404 5.60 29.74 -12.07
C GLY A 404 5.22 28.55 -11.19
N ILE A 405 6.21 27.88 -10.59
CA ILE A 405 5.99 26.73 -9.69
C ILE A 405 6.54 27.01 -8.30
N PHE A 406 5.72 26.72 -7.29
CA PHE A 406 6.07 26.83 -5.87
C PHE A 406 5.95 25.47 -5.21
N SER A 407 6.97 25.08 -4.46
CA SER A 407 7.12 23.76 -3.84
C SER A 407 7.04 23.88 -2.32
N PHE A 408 6.24 23.03 -1.68
CA PHE A 408 6.08 22.98 -0.23
C PHE A 408 6.17 21.56 0.32
N GLY A 409 6.66 21.42 1.55
CA GLY A 409 6.88 20.12 2.19
C GLY A 409 7.97 19.32 1.45
N ASP A 410 7.67 18.07 1.11
CA ASP A 410 8.58 17.18 0.37
C ASP A 410 8.51 17.34 -1.17
N ALA A 411 7.76 18.33 -1.66
CA ALA A 411 7.57 18.57 -3.09
C ALA A 411 8.85 19.05 -3.78
N THR A 412 9.56 18.14 -4.44
CA THR A 412 10.79 18.47 -5.19
C THR A 412 10.52 19.43 -6.35
N PHE A 413 11.30 20.50 -6.48
CA PHE A 413 11.18 21.44 -7.60
C PHE A 413 11.86 20.88 -8.86
N PHE A 414 11.07 20.63 -9.91
CA PHE A 414 11.55 20.01 -11.15
C PHE A 414 11.73 20.99 -12.33
N GLY A 415 11.34 22.25 -12.17
CA GLY A 415 11.47 23.31 -13.17
C GLY A 415 10.27 24.26 -13.17
N SER A 416 10.24 25.22 -14.09
CA SER A 416 9.16 26.22 -14.15
C SER A 416 9.07 26.87 -15.52
N ALA A 417 7.84 27.20 -15.95
CA ALA A 417 7.56 27.95 -17.16
C ALA A 417 7.56 29.47 -16.94
N GLY A 418 7.67 29.93 -15.69
CA GLY A 418 7.51 31.35 -15.33
C GLY A 418 8.47 32.33 -16.00
N ASN A 419 9.60 31.85 -16.53
CA ASN A 419 10.56 32.67 -17.30
C ASN A 419 10.35 32.60 -18.82
N LEU A 420 9.33 31.86 -19.27
CA LEU A 420 9.01 31.71 -20.68
C LEU A 420 7.92 32.70 -21.08
N ARG A 421 7.98 33.22 -22.31
CA ARG A 421 6.87 33.96 -22.90
C ARG A 421 5.81 32.96 -23.38
N LEU A 422 4.85 32.67 -22.52
CA LEU A 422 3.74 31.78 -22.86
C LEU A 422 2.80 32.42 -23.89
N ARG A 423 2.29 31.61 -24.83
CA ARG A 423 1.27 32.03 -25.81
C ARG A 423 -0.15 31.98 -25.25
N ALA A 424 -0.34 31.31 -24.12
CA ALA A 424 -1.57 31.20 -23.37
C ALA A 424 -1.24 30.90 -21.89
N PRO A 425 -2.09 31.29 -20.94
CA PRO A 425 -1.85 31.01 -19.53
C PRO A 425 -1.84 29.50 -19.25
N VAL A 426 -1.06 29.09 -18.23
CA VAL A 426 -1.21 27.79 -17.59
C VAL A 426 -2.57 27.75 -16.89
N VAL A 427 -3.26 26.63 -16.96
CA VAL A 427 -4.60 26.38 -16.39
C VAL A 427 -4.62 25.22 -15.40
N GLY A 428 -3.55 24.42 -15.33
CA GLY A 428 -3.50 23.28 -14.43
C GLY A 428 -2.11 22.67 -14.32
N ILE A 429 -1.93 21.91 -13.24
CA ILE A 429 -0.75 21.12 -12.94
C ILE A 429 -1.20 19.73 -12.53
N VAL A 430 -0.49 18.71 -13.00
CA VAL A 430 -0.67 17.32 -12.55
C VAL A 430 0.70 16.74 -12.24
N GLY A 431 0.86 16.22 -11.02
CA GLY A 431 2.05 15.47 -10.62
C GLY A 431 2.07 14.10 -11.28
N VAL A 432 3.23 13.65 -11.76
CA VAL A 432 3.40 12.28 -12.23
C VAL A 432 3.42 11.38 -10.99
N PRO A 433 2.47 10.43 -10.84
CA PRO A 433 2.51 9.48 -9.74
C PRO A 433 3.82 8.71 -9.78
N ASN A 434 4.47 8.54 -8.61
CA ASN A 434 5.66 7.71 -8.48
C ASN A 434 5.28 6.22 -8.64
N THR A 435 4.97 5.76 -9.85
CA THR A 435 5.09 4.35 -10.15
C THR A 435 6.46 4.14 -10.79
N GLY A 436 7.37 3.56 -9.99
CA GLY A 436 8.66 3.12 -10.52
C GLY A 436 8.50 2.17 -11.71
N PRO A 437 9.57 1.95 -12.50
CA PRO A 437 9.59 0.79 -13.38
C PRO A 437 9.26 -0.42 -12.49
N GLY A 438 8.25 -1.21 -12.84
CA GLY A 438 7.73 -2.29 -11.98
C GLY A 438 8.85 -2.98 -11.21
N LYS A 439 8.76 -2.96 -9.87
CA LYS A 439 9.83 -3.51 -9.02
C LYS A 439 9.77 -5.03 -9.05
N VAL A 440 10.90 -5.64 -9.34
CA VAL A 440 11.06 -7.10 -9.28
C VAL A 440 12.06 -7.39 -8.19
N GLY A 441 11.55 -7.90 -7.08
CA GLY A 441 12.31 -8.38 -5.94
C GLY A 441 12.58 -9.88 -6.03
N VAL A 442 13.68 -10.36 -5.45
CA VAL A 442 13.97 -11.80 -5.36
C VAL A 442 14.47 -12.14 -3.96
N PHE A 443 13.94 -13.20 -3.36
CA PHE A 443 14.45 -13.71 -2.09
C PHE A 443 15.80 -14.40 -2.29
N TYR A 444 16.79 -14.01 -1.49
CA TYR A 444 18.18 -14.43 -1.60
C TYR A 444 18.69 -14.89 -0.23
N TYR A 445 19.34 -16.05 -0.20
CA TYR A 445 19.73 -16.75 1.02
C TYR A 445 21.25 -16.81 1.13
N PRO A 446 21.86 -16.00 2.02
CA PRO A 446 23.30 -15.87 2.12
C PRO A 446 23.91 -16.82 3.16
N TRP A 447 23.36 -18.02 3.29
CA TRP A 447 23.69 -18.94 4.39
C TRP A 447 24.60 -20.11 4.00
N TYR A 448 24.93 -20.25 2.72
CA TYR A 448 25.75 -21.37 2.25
C TYR A 448 27.23 -21.18 2.59
N GLY A 449 27.90 -22.25 3.01
CA GLY A 449 29.31 -22.21 3.39
C GLY A 449 30.05 -23.49 3.02
N THR A 450 31.32 -23.33 2.67
CA THR A 450 32.25 -24.44 2.42
C THR A 450 33.21 -24.59 3.61
N PRO A 451 33.87 -25.75 3.79
CA PRO A 451 34.87 -25.90 4.85
C PRO A 451 35.98 -24.85 4.80
N ALA A 452 36.32 -24.37 3.59
CA ALA A 452 37.29 -23.31 3.40
C ALA A 452 36.80 -21.95 3.91
N SER A 453 35.51 -21.63 3.77
CA SER A 453 34.97 -20.33 4.21
C SER A 453 34.55 -20.30 5.67
N THR A 454 34.11 -21.42 6.24
CA THR A 454 33.60 -21.50 7.62
C THR A 454 34.68 -21.89 8.64
N GLY A 455 35.72 -22.60 8.20
CA GLY A 455 36.74 -23.20 9.07
C GLY A 455 36.26 -24.39 9.91
N THR A 456 34.97 -24.72 9.89
CA THR A 456 34.35 -25.72 10.77
C THR A 456 33.60 -26.82 10.02
N GLY A 457 33.31 -26.64 8.72
CA GLY A 457 32.63 -27.64 7.90
C GLY A 457 31.74 -27.05 6.80
N TRP A 458 30.91 -27.88 6.21
CA TRP A 458 29.85 -27.39 5.32
C TRP A 458 28.80 -26.65 6.14
N LYS A 459 28.18 -25.64 5.53
CA LYS A 459 27.03 -24.95 6.12
C LYS A 459 25.89 -24.99 5.10
N HIS A 460 24.72 -25.44 5.53
CA HIS A 460 23.50 -25.64 4.75
C HIS A 460 23.58 -26.74 3.68
N TRP A 461 24.69 -26.90 2.96
CA TRP A 461 24.82 -27.98 1.97
C TRP A 461 24.66 -29.39 2.54
N ASP A 462 25.00 -29.59 3.82
CA ASP A 462 24.92 -30.83 4.59
C ASP A 462 23.56 -31.05 5.31
N GLN A 463 22.63 -30.10 5.16
CA GLN A 463 21.30 -30.18 5.77
C GLN A 463 20.59 -31.47 5.35
N GLY A 464 19.85 -32.10 6.28
CA GLY A 464 19.22 -33.41 6.05
C GLY A 464 20.14 -34.61 6.30
N GLY A 465 21.37 -34.38 6.77
CA GLY A 465 22.36 -35.43 7.02
C GLY A 465 23.14 -35.83 5.76
N HIS A 466 23.19 -34.93 4.78
CA HIS A 466 23.86 -35.12 3.50
C HIS A 466 25.37 -34.89 3.61
N THR A 467 26.17 -35.44 2.68
CA THR A 467 27.64 -35.37 2.68
C THR A 467 28.21 -34.65 1.44
N PRO A 468 28.31 -33.31 1.46
CA PRO A 468 28.82 -32.55 0.31
C PRO A 468 30.31 -32.85 0.04
N PRO A 469 30.81 -32.66 -1.20
CA PRO A 469 30.19 -31.83 -2.25
C PRO A 469 29.23 -32.56 -3.19
N ASP A 470 29.27 -33.90 -3.27
CA ASP A 470 28.47 -34.65 -4.24
C ASP A 470 27.06 -34.90 -3.74
N ASP A 471 26.90 -35.20 -2.45
CA ASP A 471 25.63 -35.43 -1.79
C ASP A 471 25.22 -34.20 -0.96
N ILE A 472 24.33 -33.38 -1.51
CA ILE A 472 23.82 -32.16 -0.86
C ILE A 472 22.33 -32.23 -0.50
N GLY A 473 21.93 -31.43 0.49
CA GLY A 473 20.55 -31.19 0.90
C GLY A 473 19.78 -30.28 -0.07
N SER A 474 19.52 -30.77 -1.28
CA SER A 474 18.62 -30.14 -2.27
C SER A 474 18.16 -31.16 -3.31
N SER A 475 16.92 -31.09 -3.80
CA SER A 475 16.49 -31.95 -4.92
C SER A 475 17.17 -31.59 -6.26
N TYR A 476 17.88 -30.46 -6.34
CA TYR A 476 18.60 -29.99 -7.52
C TYR A 476 20.09 -29.76 -7.20
N TYR A 477 20.95 -29.77 -8.23
CA TYR A 477 22.38 -29.53 -8.04
C TYR A 477 22.83 -28.19 -8.68
N PRO A 478 23.47 -27.28 -7.93
CA PRO A 478 23.94 -26.00 -8.47
C PRO A 478 24.92 -26.18 -9.62
N ALA A 479 24.73 -25.45 -10.72
CA ALA A 479 25.63 -25.51 -11.87
C ALA A 479 27.08 -25.17 -11.48
N ARG A 480 27.23 -24.17 -10.60
CA ARG A 480 28.51 -23.73 -10.02
C ARG A 480 29.05 -24.62 -8.88
N GLY A 481 28.32 -25.67 -8.50
CA GLY A 481 28.62 -26.54 -7.37
C GLY A 481 28.35 -25.88 -6.00
N PRO A 482 28.49 -26.62 -4.90
CA PRO A 482 28.35 -26.10 -3.54
C PRO A 482 29.33 -24.94 -3.28
N TYR A 483 28.79 -23.77 -2.99
CA TYR A 483 29.55 -22.52 -2.90
C TYR A 483 29.49 -21.90 -1.50
N SER A 484 30.24 -20.81 -1.29
CA SER A 484 30.13 -19.98 -0.09
C SER A 484 29.46 -18.65 -0.39
N SER A 485 28.50 -18.25 0.44
CA SER A 485 27.84 -16.95 0.39
C SER A 485 28.71 -15.78 0.88
N THR A 486 29.92 -16.04 1.37
CA THR A 486 30.92 -15.01 1.70
C THR A 486 32.02 -14.91 0.63
N ASP A 487 31.98 -15.74 -0.42
CA ASP A 487 32.87 -15.61 -1.57
C ASP A 487 32.40 -14.46 -2.47
N THR A 488 33.22 -13.40 -2.54
CA THR A 488 32.92 -12.19 -3.31
C THR A 488 32.71 -12.45 -4.80
N ALA A 489 33.44 -13.42 -5.39
CA ALA A 489 33.34 -13.71 -6.83
C ALA A 489 32.04 -14.47 -7.14
N VAL A 490 31.63 -15.36 -6.23
CA VAL A 490 30.33 -16.03 -6.32
C VAL A 490 29.22 -15.00 -6.23
N VAL A 491 29.20 -14.18 -5.16
CA VAL A 491 28.14 -13.19 -4.95
C VAL A 491 28.08 -12.18 -6.10
N ASP A 492 29.22 -11.68 -6.60
CA ASP A 492 29.26 -10.78 -7.77
C ASP A 492 28.63 -11.41 -9.02
N SER A 493 28.97 -12.67 -9.33
CA SER A 493 28.37 -13.41 -10.45
C SER A 493 26.85 -13.56 -10.28
N GLN A 494 26.39 -13.83 -9.07
CA GLN A 494 24.96 -13.99 -8.77
C GLN A 494 24.21 -12.66 -8.94
N MET A 495 24.79 -11.55 -8.49
CA MET A 495 24.20 -10.20 -8.70
C MET A 495 24.17 -9.83 -10.19
N ALA A 496 25.21 -10.16 -10.95
CA ALA A 496 25.25 -9.95 -12.40
C ALA A 496 24.18 -10.78 -13.15
N GLU A 497 23.89 -12.00 -12.69
CA GLU A 497 22.79 -12.82 -13.21
C GLU A 497 21.42 -12.20 -12.92
N LEU A 498 21.19 -11.76 -11.67
CA LEU A 498 19.94 -11.12 -11.26
C LEU A 498 19.67 -9.83 -12.03
N ALA A 499 20.69 -8.97 -12.18
CA ALA A 499 20.56 -7.73 -12.95
C ALA A 499 20.20 -8.01 -14.42
N ARG A 500 20.85 -9.01 -15.05
CA ARG A 500 20.51 -9.45 -16.42
C ARG A 500 19.11 -10.04 -16.53
N ALA A 501 18.63 -10.71 -15.48
CA ALA A 501 17.28 -11.24 -15.38
C ALA A 501 16.21 -10.16 -15.16
N GLY A 502 16.58 -8.88 -15.06
CA GLY A 502 15.63 -7.80 -14.83
C GLY A 502 15.14 -7.70 -13.38
N VAL A 503 15.84 -8.30 -12.43
CA VAL A 503 15.65 -8.03 -11.00
C VAL A 503 16.23 -6.65 -10.67
N ASN A 504 15.59 -5.91 -9.76
CA ASN A 504 16.08 -4.62 -9.29
C ASN A 504 16.14 -4.49 -7.76
N GLN A 505 15.69 -5.52 -7.03
CA GLN A 505 15.85 -5.59 -5.58
C GLN A 505 16.20 -7.01 -5.15
N VAL A 506 17.27 -7.14 -4.37
CA VAL A 506 17.66 -8.39 -3.71
C VAL A 506 17.16 -8.34 -2.28
N ILE A 507 16.35 -9.32 -1.88
CA ILE A 507 15.70 -9.40 -0.57
C ILE A 507 16.43 -10.46 0.23
N VAL A 508 17.36 -10.02 1.08
CA VAL A 508 18.36 -10.88 1.73
C VAL A 508 17.80 -11.45 3.04
N SER A 509 17.75 -12.78 3.17
CA SER A 509 17.46 -13.48 4.43
C SER A 509 18.44 -13.07 5.52
N TRP A 510 17.93 -12.69 6.70
CA TRP A 510 18.73 -12.17 7.80
C TRP A 510 18.23 -12.67 9.16
N TRP A 511 19.12 -13.31 9.93
CA TRP A 511 18.81 -14.10 11.13
C TRP A 511 19.37 -13.51 12.44
N GLY A 512 19.47 -12.18 12.54
CA GLY A 512 19.97 -11.52 13.76
C GLY A 512 21.40 -11.00 13.61
N GLN A 513 21.76 -10.00 14.44
CA GLN A 513 23.08 -9.39 14.43
C GLN A 513 24.17 -10.42 14.78
N GLY A 514 25.27 -10.44 14.03
CA GLY A 514 26.38 -11.37 14.25
C GLY A 514 26.17 -12.78 13.67
N SER A 515 24.99 -13.07 13.11
CA SER A 515 24.74 -14.29 12.33
C SER A 515 25.67 -14.38 11.10
N TYR A 516 25.77 -15.55 10.48
CA TYR A 516 26.57 -15.71 9.27
C TYR A 516 26.02 -14.87 8.12
N GLU A 517 24.70 -14.72 8.09
CA GLU A 517 23.95 -13.93 7.12
C GLU A 517 24.21 -12.43 7.32
N ASP A 518 24.33 -11.96 8.57
CA ASP A 518 24.78 -10.60 8.90
C ASP A 518 26.23 -10.35 8.46
N GLN A 519 27.10 -11.36 8.55
CA GLN A 519 28.49 -11.28 8.08
C GLN A 519 28.58 -11.25 6.54
N ALA A 520 27.67 -11.92 5.84
CA ALA A 520 27.59 -11.92 4.38
C ALA A 520 26.97 -10.62 3.82
N LEU A 521 26.14 -9.92 4.60
CA LEU A 521 25.39 -8.74 4.14
C LEU A 521 26.28 -7.65 3.49
N PRO A 522 27.46 -7.25 4.02
CA PRO A 522 28.32 -6.27 3.36
C PRO A 522 28.84 -6.72 1.99
N VAL A 523 29.13 -8.02 1.81
CA VAL A 523 29.57 -8.58 0.52
C VAL A 523 28.46 -8.41 -0.51
N ILE A 524 27.23 -8.71 -0.11
CA ILE A 524 26.02 -8.60 -0.94
C ILE A 524 25.72 -7.13 -1.26
N GLN A 525 25.78 -6.22 -0.29
CA GLN A 525 25.56 -4.80 -0.52
C GLN A 525 26.55 -4.22 -1.53
N ASN A 526 27.84 -4.58 -1.44
CA ASN A 526 28.86 -4.13 -2.36
C ASN A 526 28.65 -4.67 -3.78
N ALA A 527 28.37 -5.98 -3.91
CA ALA A 527 28.10 -6.60 -5.20
C ALA A 527 26.80 -6.04 -5.82
N ALA A 528 25.71 -5.94 -5.05
CA ALA A 528 24.44 -5.40 -5.51
C ALA A 528 24.60 -3.96 -6.03
N ALA A 529 25.33 -3.10 -5.31
CA ALA A 529 25.61 -1.74 -5.73
C ALA A 529 26.39 -1.67 -7.06
N ALA A 530 27.35 -2.57 -7.28
CA ALA A 530 28.12 -2.65 -8.53
C ALA A 530 27.24 -2.99 -9.75
N HIS A 531 26.12 -3.69 -9.54
CA HIS A 531 25.16 -4.08 -10.58
C HIS A 531 23.86 -3.24 -10.58
N GLY A 532 23.82 -2.14 -9.81
CA GLY A 532 22.65 -1.24 -9.75
C GLY A 532 21.41 -1.84 -9.09
N LEU A 533 21.59 -2.85 -8.24
CA LEU A 533 20.53 -3.54 -7.52
C LEU A 533 20.28 -2.87 -6.15
N GLY A 534 19.01 -2.69 -5.79
CA GLY A 534 18.64 -2.32 -4.42
C GLY A 534 18.76 -3.51 -3.48
N VAL A 535 19.06 -3.26 -2.21
CA VAL A 535 19.07 -4.29 -1.16
C VAL A 535 17.93 -4.04 -0.17
N ALA A 536 17.16 -5.09 0.09
CA ALA A 536 16.14 -5.18 1.13
C ALA A 536 16.48 -6.36 2.06
N ILE A 537 15.85 -6.39 3.22
CA ILE A 537 16.03 -7.46 4.20
C ILE A 537 14.75 -8.28 4.29
N HIS A 538 14.87 -9.61 4.12
CA HIS A 538 13.88 -10.57 4.60
C HIS A 538 14.18 -10.82 6.07
N PHE A 539 13.36 -10.24 6.94
CA PHE A 539 13.59 -10.20 8.38
C PHE A 539 12.99 -11.45 9.02
N GLU A 540 13.85 -12.43 9.24
CA GLU A 540 13.49 -13.81 9.59
C GLU A 540 13.06 -13.95 11.05
N PRO A 541 12.31 -15.01 11.42
CA PRO A 541 11.86 -15.26 12.79
C PRO A 541 12.94 -15.93 13.64
N TYR A 542 14.09 -15.27 13.83
CA TYR A 542 15.13 -15.75 14.75
C TYR A 542 14.65 -15.68 16.21
N GLY A 543 15.14 -16.59 17.07
CA GLY A 543 14.55 -16.83 18.40
C GLY A 543 14.49 -15.63 19.36
N SER A 544 15.33 -14.61 19.17
CA SER A 544 15.30 -13.37 19.97
C SER A 544 14.59 -12.20 19.28
N ARG A 545 13.93 -12.39 18.14
CA ARG A 545 13.32 -11.31 17.35
C ARG A 545 12.34 -10.47 18.17
N HIS A 546 11.52 -11.11 19.01
CA HIS A 546 10.58 -10.41 19.90
C HIS A 546 11.25 -9.36 20.80
N THR A 547 12.48 -9.62 21.26
CA THR A 547 13.18 -8.76 22.21
C THR A 547 14.18 -7.82 21.54
N THR A 548 14.93 -8.29 20.54
CA THR A 548 16.00 -7.51 19.89
C THR A 548 15.56 -6.85 18.59
N GLY A 549 14.44 -7.26 18.00
CA GLY A 549 13.99 -6.84 16.68
C GLY A 549 13.94 -5.33 16.45
N PRO A 550 13.39 -4.51 17.38
CA PRO A 550 13.40 -3.05 17.21
C PRO A 550 14.81 -2.45 17.13
N ALA A 551 15.75 -2.96 17.93
CA ALA A 551 17.15 -2.53 17.88
C ALA A 551 17.84 -3.01 16.60
N ASP A 552 17.55 -4.25 16.18
CA ASP A 552 18.10 -4.86 14.97
C ASP A 552 17.67 -4.11 13.70
N ILE A 553 16.41 -3.65 13.62
CA ILE A 553 15.95 -2.79 12.51
C ILE A 553 16.73 -1.46 12.52
N GLY A 554 16.92 -0.83 13.68
CA GLY A 554 17.73 0.39 13.79
C GLY A 554 19.18 0.18 13.32
N TYR A 555 19.78 -0.96 13.67
CA TYR A 555 21.11 -1.37 13.22
C TYR A 555 21.18 -1.52 11.68
N LEU A 556 20.19 -2.17 11.07
CA LEU A 556 20.11 -2.34 9.61
C LEU A 556 19.84 -1.01 8.90
N VAL A 557 19.00 -0.13 9.45
CA VAL A 557 18.78 1.23 8.94
C VAL A 557 20.07 2.05 8.95
N ALA A 558 20.88 1.94 10.00
CA ALA A 558 22.18 2.60 10.08
C ALA A 558 23.17 2.08 9.01
N LYS A 559 23.00 0.85 8.52
CA LYS A 559 23.72 0.29 7.35
C LYS A 559 23.12 0.67 6.00
N GLY A 560 22.14 1.58 5.97
CA GLY A 560 21.52 2.08 4.75
C GLY A 560 20.37 1.23 4.21
N ILE A 561 19.92 0.21 4.95
CA ILE A 561 18.72 -0.56 4.58
C ILE A 561 17.47 0.30 4.80
N LYS A 562 16.56 0.28 3.82
CA LYS A 562 15.31 1.06 3.87
C LYS A 562 14.05 0.23 3.64
N VAL A 563 14.18 -1.01 3.21
CA VAL A 563 13.04 -1.87 2.84
C VAL A 563 13.17 -3.20 3.56
N PHE A 564 12.10 -3.60 4.22
CA PHE A 564 12.03 -4.80 5.05
C PHE A 564 10.80 -5.64 4.66
N TYR A 565 11.00 -6.94 4.55
CA TYR A 565 9.98 -7.95 4.37
C TYR A 565 9.96 -8.80 5.63
N ALA A 566 8.96 -8.61 6.49
CA ALA A 566 8.85 -9.35 7.75
C ALA A 566 8.30 -10.75 7.46
N TYR A 567 9.14 -11.78 7.59
CA TYR A 567 8.73 -13.16 7.38
C TYR A 567 8.00 -13.70 8.59
N GLN A 568 6.85 -14.37 8.38
CA GLN A 568 5.98 -14.82 9.46
C GLN A 568 5.80 -13.71 10.50
N ALA A 569 5.38 -12.53 10.03
CA ALA A 569 5.25 -11.33 10.84
C ALA A 569 4.28 -11.55 12.01
N THR A 570 3.29 -12.41 11.79
CA THR A 570 2.23 -12.78 12.74
C THR A 570 2.70 -13.63 13.92
N LEU A 571 3.94 -14.13 13.91
CA LEU A 571 4.54 -14.70 15.13
C LEU A 571 4.77 -13.63 16.21
N GLU A 572 4.86 -12.37 15.80
CA GLU A 572 4.80 -11.22 16.69
C GLU A 572 3.44 -10.53 16.53
N ASN A 573 2.97 -9.86 17.58
CA ASN A 573 1.74 -9.07 17.47
C ASN A 573 1.95 -7.77 16.68
N SER A 574 0.86 -7.16 16.21
CA SER A 574 0.97 -5.92 15.44
C SER A 574 1.50 -4.72 16.25
N SER A 575 1.44 -4.72 17.59
CA SER A 575 2.00 -3.63 18.40
C SER A 575 3.54 -3.63 18.47
N PHE A 576 4.15 -4.81 18.41
CA PHE A 576 5.59 -4.97 18.21
C PHE A 576 6.03 -4.24 16.93
N TRP A 577 5.34 -4.48 15.81
CA TRP A 577 5.65 -3.84 14.54
C TRP A 577 5.36 -2.34 14.53
N ALA A 578 4.26 -1.91 15.16
CA ALA A 578 3.95 -0.49 15.31
C ALA A 578 5.04 0.27 16.09
N THR A 579 5.67 -0.38 17.08
CA THR A 579 6.81 0.16 17.82
C THR A 579 8.01 0.38 16.90
N ILE A 580 8.35 -0.64 16.09
CA ILE A 580 9.43 -0.56 15.09
C ILE A 580 9.16 0.59 14.12
N ARG A 581 7.93 0.71 13.62
CA ARG A 581 7.53 1.78 12.71
C ARG A 581 7.64 3.15 13.34
N GLY A 582 7.19 3.30 14.58
CA GLY A 582 7.28 4.56 15.32
C GLY A 582 8.72 5.03 15.53
N GLN A 583 9.66 4.11 15.76
CA GLN A 583 11.08 4.41 15.88
C GLN A 583 11.76 4.71 14.53
N ASN A 584 11.23 4.16 13.44
CA ASN A 584 11.83 4.23 12.10
C ASN A 584 10.81 4.70 11.05
N PRO A 585 10.36 5.97 11.08
CA PRO A 585 9.25 6.43 10.22
C PRO A 585 9.58 6.47 8.71
N ASN A 586 10.85 6.36 8.33
CA ASN A 586 11.33 6.52 6.95
C ASN A 586 11.68 5.19 6.25
N ILE A 587 11.28 4.05 6.82
CA ILE A 587 11.46 2.73 6.19
C ILE A 587 10.19 2.31 5.45
N THR A 588 10.30 1.29 4.60
CA THR A 588 9.18 0.58 4.00
C THR A 588 9.13 -0.84 4.54
N MET A 589 7.96 -1.31 4.98
CA MET A 589 7.78 -2.65 5.54
C MET A 589 6.64 -3.41 4.85
N PHE A 590 6.89 -4.68 4.54
CA PHE A 590 5.90 -5.61 4.02
C PHE A 590 5.64 -6.74 5.02
N ALA A 591 4.37 -6.99 5.33
CA ALA A 591 3.97 -8.09 6.21
C ALA A 591 3.72 -9.37 5.42
N ASN A 592 4.13 -10.50 5.98
CA ASN A 592 3.72 -11.83 5.56
C ASN A 592 3.12 -12.59 6.74
N GLY A 593 2.14 -13.44 6.45
CA GLY A 593 1.53 -14.36 7.41
C GLY A 593 1.29 -15.71 6.75
N SER A 594 0.67 -16.63 7.51
CA SER A 594 0.30 -17.93 6.97
C SER A 594 -0.67 -17.79 5.78
N PRO A 595 -0.70 -18.75 4.84
CA PRO A 595 -1.61 -18.69 3.70
C PRO A 595 -3.08 -18.61 4.09
N SER A 596 -3.49 -19.33 5.14
CA SER A 596 -4.84 -19.28 5.71
C SER A 596 -5.18 -17.88 6.19
N TYR A 597 -4.29 -17.28 6.99
CA TYR A 597 -4.47 -15.94 7.54
C TYR A 597 -4.45 -14.84 6.47
N THR A 598 -3.63 -15.04 5.44
CA THR A 598 -3.52 -14.11 4.29
C THR A 598 -4.75 -14.16 3.39
N LYS A 599 -5.32 -15.36 3.18
CA LYS A 599 -6.50 -15.58 2.32
C LYS A 599 -7.83 -15.46 3.06
N ALA A 600 -7.81 -15.25 4.37
CA ALA A 600 -9.03 -15.05 5.16
C ALA A 600 -9.88 -13.94 4.51
N GLY A 601 -11.12 -14.29 4.11
CA GLY A 601 -11.99 -13.47 3.26
C GLY A 601 -12.39 -12.09 3.82
N GLN A 602 -11.96 -11.79 5.04
CA GLN A 602 -12.23 -10.56 5.79
C GLN A 602 -10.95 -9.76 6.11
N GLY A 603 -9.82 -10.12 5.51
CA GLY A 603 -8.61 -9.29 5.56
C GLY A 603 -7.76 -9.45 6.82
N GLY A 604 -7.60 -10.68 7.35
CA GLY A 604 -6.72 -10.97 8.52
C GLY A 604 -5.36 -10.30 8.42
N LEU A 605 -4.52 -10.69 7.45
CA LEU A 605 -3.21 -10.07 7.24
C LEU A 605 -3.27 -8.57 6.91
N ILE A 606 -4.34 -8.11 6.28
CA ILE A 606 -4.54 -6.68 5.96
C ILE A 606 -4.73 -5.87 7.24
N ASN A 607 -5.56 -6.35 8.16
CA ASN A 607 -5.82 -5.72 9.45
C ASN A 607 -4.57 -5.72 10.32
N PHE A 608 -3.86 -6.85 10.40
CA PHE A 608 -2.56 -6.96 11.04
C PHE A 608 -1.57 -5.91 10.50
N ALA A 609 -1.44 -5.83 9.17
CA ALA A 609 -0.54 -4.91 8.50
C ALA A 609 -0.86 -3.44 8.82
N LEU A 610 -2.14 -3.07 8.83
CA LEU A 610 -2.59 -1.73 9.19
C LEU A 610 -2.30 -1.39 10.65
N LEU A 611 -2.57 -2.32 11.58
CA LEU A 611 -2.31 -2.13 13.00
C LEU A 611 -0.81 -2.01 13.30
N GLY A 612 0.01 -2.76 12.56
CA GLY A 612 1.47 -2.76 12.67
C GLY A 612 2.17 -1.62 11.93
N GLY A 613 1.43 -0.80 11.16
CA GLY A 613 2.00 0.31 10.41
C GLY A 613 2.86 -0.13 9.22
N PHE A 614 2.54 -1.29 8.62
CA PHE A 614 3.17 -1.77 7.40
C PHE A 614 2.71 -0.96 6.18
N ASP A 615 3.57 -0.89 5.16
CA ASP A 615 3.27 -0.22 3.88
C ASP A 615 2.67 -1.19 2.85
N GLY A 616 2.79 -2.50 3.07
CA GLY A 616 2.32 -3.52 2.15
C GLY A 616 2.28 -4.94 2.71
N ILE A 617 1.84 -5.87 1.87
CA ILE A 617 1.82 -7.31 2.15
C ILE A 617 2.51 -8.11 1.04
N TYR A 618 3.00 -9.30 1.36
CA TYR A 618 3.58 -10.24 0.38
C TYR A 618 3.25 -11.70 0.73
N THR A 619 3.25 -12.57 -0.28
CA THR A 619 2.68 -13.93 -0.14
C THR A 619 3.70 -15.00 0.22
N TYR A 620 4.95 -14.89 -0.27
CA TYR A 620 6.09 -15.80 -0.11
C TYR A 620 5.86 -17.27 -0.48
N ASP A 621 4.90 -17.94 0.17
CA ASP A 621 4.65 -19.38 0.15
C ASP A 621 4.47 -19.92 -1.29
N PRO A 622 5.36 -20.84 -1.72
CA PRO A 622 5.39 -21.36 -3.08
C PRO A 622 4.41 -22.53 -3.31
N ILE A 623 3.75 -23.05 -2.27
CA ILE A 623 2.84 -24.19 -2.34
C ILE A 623 1.39 -23.69 -2.43
N ASN A 624 1.02 -22.78 -1.53
CA ASN A 624 -0.36 -22.43 -1.25
C ASN A 624 -0.88 -21.25 -2.07
N PHE A 625 -0.01 -20.49 -2.75
CA PHE A 625 -0.41 -19.40 -3.64
C PHE A 625 -0.26 -19.75 -5.12
N SER A 626 -1.26 -19.37 -5.89
CA SER A 626 -1.35 -19.52 -7.34
C SER A 626 -1.66 -18.17 -8.00
N GLY A 627 -1.51 -18.09 -9.32
CA GLY A 627 -1.77 -16.86 -10.08
C GLY A 627 -3.18 -16.28 -9.85
N SER A 628 -4.19 -17.12 -9.63
CA SER A 628 -5.57 -16.68 -9.37
C SER A 628 -5.79 -16.07 -7.98
N ASP A 629 -4.91 -16.36 -7.01
CA ASP A 629 -5.03 -15.82 -5.65
C ASP A 629 -4.59 -14.34 -5.60
N PHE A 630 -3.72 -13.92 -6.51
CA PHE A 630 -3.08 -12.60 -6.42
C PHE A 630 -4.01 -11.44 -6.72
N ALA A 631 -4.90 -11.56 -7.71
CA ALA A 631 -5.82 -10.48 -8.08
C ALA A 631 -6.76 -10.06 -6.93
N PRO A 632 -7.51 -10.96 -6.27
CA PRO A 632 -8.36 -10.58 -5.14
C PRO A 632 -7.54 -10.06 -3.95
N LEU A 633 -6.38 -10.67 -3.66
CA LEU A 633 -5.51 -10.23 -2.57
C LEU A 633 -4.99 -8.80 -2.79
N CYS A 634 -4.48 -8.52 -3.99
CA CYS A 634 -3.98 -7.19 -4.32
C CYS A 634 -5.11 -6.16 -4.44
N ALA A 635 -6.31 -6.56 -4.85
CA ALA A 635 -7.49 -5.70 -4.79
C ALA A 635 -7.82 -5.29 -3.35
N LEU A 636 -7.79 -6.24 -2.43
CA LEU A 636 -8.02 -5.98 -1.01
C LEU A 636 -6.92 -5.11 -0.39
N ALA A 637 -5.64 -5.38 -0.71
CA ALA A 637 -4.51 -4.55 -0.26
C ALA A 637 -4.66 -3.10 -0.74
N ARG A 638 -4.93 -2.90 -2.04
CA ARG A 638 -5.13 -1.57 -2.62
C ARG A 638 -6.35 -0.85 -2.05
N ALA A 639 -7.45 -1.56 -1.80
CA ALA A 639 -8.63 -0.99 -1.12
C ALA A 639 -8.29 -0.46 0.28
N ASN A 640 -7.29 -1.04 0.93
CA ASN A 640 -6.79 -0.68 2.25
C ASN A 640 -5.49 0.14 2.22
N ARG A 641 -5.07 0.62 1.03
CA ARG A 641 -3.87 1.43 0.80
C ARG A 641 -2.56 0.78 1.23
N LEU A 642 -2.53 -0.55 1.18
CA LEU A 642 -1.33 -1.34 1.29
C LEU A 642 -0.83 -1.67 -0.12
N GLN A 643 0.50 -1.62 -0.30
CA GLN A 643 1.14 -2.16 -1.49
C GLN A 643 0.99 -3.67 -1.52
N CYS A 644 0.80 -4.22 -2.70
CA CYS A 644 0.77 -5.67 -2.91
C CYS A 644 2.08 -6.14 -3.55
N ALA A 645 2.67 -7.19 -2.98
CA ALA A 645 3.87 -7.83 -3.48
C ALA A 645 3.68 -9.36 -3.61
N PRO A 646 2.90 -9.85 -4.59
CA PRO A 646 2.74 -11.29 -4.82
C PRO A 646 4.09 -11.94 -5.14
N SER A 647 4.25 -13.17 -4.65
CA SER A 647 5.47 -13.96 -4.80
C SER A 647 5.28 -15.06 -5.84
N VAL A 648 6.01 -14.99 -6.94
CA VAL A 648 6.01 -15.99 -8.01
C VAL A 648 7.04 -17.08 -7.73
N THR A 649 6.79 -18.30 -8.19
CA THR A 649 7.65 -19.46 -7.88
C THR A 649 7.78 -20.39 -9.07
N PRO A 650 8.98 -20.96 -9.34
CA PRO A 650 9.15 -21.94 -10.41
C PRO A 650 8.57 -23.31 -10.07
N GLY A 651 8.41 -23.62 -8.78
CA GLY A 651 8.06 -24.92 -8.25
C GLY A 651 8.58 -25.05 -6.82
N PHE A 652 8.35 -26.21 -6.20
CA PHE A 652 8.77 -26.53 -4.84
C PHE A 652 9.10 -28.02 -4.73
N ASP A 653 10.25 -28.35 -4.16
CA ASP A 653 10.61 -29.70 -3.77
C ASP A 653 11.59 -29.66 -2.58
N GLY A 654 11.03 -29.74 -1.38
CA GLY A 654 11.79 -29.80 -0.13
C GLY A 654 12.12 -31.21 0.36
N THR A 655 11.78 -32.26 -0.41
CA THR A 655 11.74 -33.64 0.10
C THR A 655 13.09 -34.22 0.44
N ARG A 656 14.17 -33.69 -0.15
CA ARG A 656 15.54 -34.14 0.13
C ARG A 656 16.13 -33.47 1.37
N ALA A 657 15.91 -32.17 1.54
CA ALA A 657 16.60 -31.36 2.55
C ALA A 657 15.82 -31.18 3.86
N THR A 658 14.52 -31.48 3.84
CA THR A 658 13.59 -31.16 4.94
C THR A 658 12.72 -32.37 5.27
N THR A 659 11.88 -32.23 6.30
CA THR A 659 10.86 -33.24 6.65
C THR A 659 9.58 -33.12 5.81
N LEU A 660 9.52 -32.14 4.90
CA LEU A 660 8.34 -31.88 4.08
C LEU A 660 8.17 -32.96 3.02
N THR A 661 6.93 -33.37 2.80
CA THR A 661 6.56 -34.41 1.81
C THR A 661 5.81 -33.83 0.60
N VAL A 662 5.46 -32.55 0.65
CA VAL A 662 4.71 -31.87 -0.41
C VAL A 662 5.67 -31.38 -1.49
N THR A 663 5.27 -31.54 -2.75
CA THR A 663 5.99 -31.00 -3.91
C THR A 663 5.04 -30.22 -4.81
N ARG A 664 5.58 -29.24 -5.53
CA ARG A 664 4.94 -28.51 -6.61
C ARG A 664 5.84 -28.59 -7.85
N PRO A 665 5.48 -29.40 -8.86
CA PRO A 665 6.35 -29.63 -10.00
C PRO A 665 6.56 -28.35 -10.83
N ARG A 666 7.73 -28.27 -11.49
CA ARG A 666 8.08 -27.20 -12.43
C ARG A 666 7.27 -27.22 -13.73
N LEU A 667 6.82 -28.42 -14.15
CA LEU A 667 5.97 -28.69 -15.32
C LEU A 667 6.53 -28.10 -16.63
N GLY A 668 7.80 -28.35 -16.94
CA GLY A 668 8.42 -27.79 -18.15
C GLY A 668 8.56 -26.27 -18.11
N GLY A 669 8.48 -25.66 -16.92
CA GLY A 669 8.40 -24.21 -16.72
C GLY A 669 6.97 -23.64 -16.60
N GLY A 670 5.92 -24.44 -16.83
CA GLY A 670 4.53 -23.99 -16.80
C GLY A 670 4.06 -23.43 -15.44
N THR A 671 4.60 -23.95 -14.33
CA THR A 671 4.32 -23.41 -12.99
C THR A 671 4.84 -21.97 -12.84
N TYR A 672 6.03 -21.69 -13.35
CA TYR A 672 6.62 -20.35 -13.28
C TYR A 672 5.82 -19.35 -14.12
N ASP A 673 5.49 -19.75 -15.35
CA ASP A 673 4.74 -18.90 -16.27
C ASP A 673 3.34 -18.56 -15.75
N SER A 674 2.64 -19.53 -15.18
CA SER A 674 1.30 -19.32 -14.64
C SER A 674 1.29 -18.39 -13.41
N THR A 675 2.28 -18.48 -12.52
CA THR A 675 2.38 -17.57 -11.36
C THR A 675 2.76 -16.16 -11.79
N TRP A 676 3.69 -15.99 -12.74
CA TRP A 676 4.00 -14.69 -13.32
C TRP A 676 2.81 -14.04 -14.02
N ALA A 677 2.09 -14.79 -14.85
CA ALA A 677 0.92 -14.27 -15.55
C ALA A 677 -0.15 -13.77 -14.56
N GLY A 678 -0.43 -14.55 -13.52
CA GLY A 678 -1.36 -14.13 -12.46
C GLY A 678 -0.87 -12.93 -11.66
N ALA A 679 0.43 -12.86 -11.36
CA ALA A 679 1.02 -11.74 -10.64
C ALA A 679 0.92 -10.44 -11.45
N ILE A 680 1.22 -10.47 -12.76
CA ILE A 680 1.07 -9.30 -13.64
C ILE A 680 -0.40 -8.88 -13.77
N ALA A 681 -1.31 -9.85 -13.93
CA ALA A 681 -2.75 -9.59 -14.02
C ALA A 681 -3.31 -8.94 -12.74
N ALA A 682 -2.69 -9.21 -11.58
CA ALA A 682 -3.03 -8.57 -10.32
C ALA A 682 -2.56 -7.10 -10.22
N ALA A 683 -1.92 -6.54 -11.25
CA ALA A 683 -1.41 -5.16 -11.27
C ALA A 683 -0.71 -4.69 -9.96
N PRO A 684 0.27 -5.45 -9.42
CA PRO A 684 0.89 -5.16 -8.12
C PRO A 684 2.03 -4.15 -8.24
N GLU A 685 2.26 -3.35 -7.20
CA GLU A 685 3.35 -2.37 -7.15
C GLU A 685 4.74 -3.02 -7.22
N ILE A 686 4.84 -4.27 -6.74
CA ILE A 686 6.05 -5.07 -6.70
C ILE A 686 5.70 -6.52 -7.07
N ILE A 687 6.56 -7.23 -7.79
CA ILE A 687 6.50 -8.69 -7.86
C ILE A 687 7.75 -9.23 -7.15
N THR A 688 7.57 -10.21 -6.26
CA THR A 688 8.69 -10.90 -5.60
C THR A 688 8.84 -12.30 -6.20
N ILE A 689 10.06 -12.84 -6.20
CA ILE A 689 10.36 -14.19 -6.69
C ILE A 689 10.84 -15.03 -5.50
N THR A 690 10.13 -16.12 -5.23
CA THR A 690 10.53 -17.19 -4.30
C THR A 690 11.06 -18.35 -5.15
N SER A 691 12.37 -18.46 -5.40
CA SER A 691 13.49 -17.67 -4.86
C SER A 691 14.67 -17.58 -5.84
N TYR A 692 15.73 -16.83 -5.51
CA TYR A 692 17.01 -16.95 -6.23
C TYR A 692 17.64 -18.31 -5.95
N ASN A 693 17.92 -18.62 -4.68
CA ASN A 693 18.79 -19.74 -4.28
C ASN A 693 18.35 -20.46 -2.99
N GLU A 694 17.05 -20.60 -2.75
CA GLU A 694 16.56 -21.51 -1.69
C GLU A 694 16.62 -22.96 -2.19
N TRP A 695 17.83 -23.54 -2.16
CA TRP A 695 18.10 -24.87 -2.68
C TRP A 695 17.40 -25.96 -1.87
N HIS A 696 17.21 -25.77 -0.56
CA HIS A 696 16.59 -26.78 0.30
C HIS A 696 15.15 -27.04 -0.08
N GLU A 697 14.45 -26.03 -0.58
CA GLU A 697 13.03 -26.11 -0.98
C GLU A 697 12.83 -26.27 -2.49
N GLY A 698 13.90 -26.32 -3.29
CA GLY A 698 13.78 -26.50 -4.73
C GLY A 698 13.08 -25.34 -5.47
N THR A 699 12.99 -24.16 -4.86
CA THR A 699 12.31 -22.97 -5.41
C THR A 699 13.25 -22.05 -6.20
N GLN A 700 14.53 -22.39 -6.26
CA GLN A 700 15.58 -21.57 -6.86
C GLN A 700 15.38 -21.34 -8.37
N ILE A 701 15.67 -20.12 -8.82
CA ILE A 701 15.89 -19.79 -10.24
C ILE A 701 17.39 -19.78 -10.61
N GLU A 702 18.28 -19.87 -9.61
CA GLU A 702 19.72 -20.01 -9.80
C GLU A 702 20.04 -21.25 -10.67
N PRO A 703 21.04 -21.19 -11.56
CA PRO A 703 21.32 -22.27 -12.49
C PRO A 703 21.58 -23.63 -11.84
N ALA A 704 20.84 -24.65 -12.28
CA ALA A 704 21.03 -26.04 -11.90
C ALA A 704 21.50 -26.88 -13.09
N LYS A 705 22.28 -27.94 -12.83
CA LYS A 705 22.80 -28.84 -13.89
C LYS A 705 22.40 -30.29 -13.63
N PRO A 706 22.34 -31.14 -14.67
CA PRO A 706 22.30 -32.58 -14.49
C PRO A 706 23.50 -33.06 -13.67
N PHE A 707 23.26 -33.81 -12.61
CA PHE A 707 24.30 -34.40 -11.77
C PHE A 707 23.80 -35.69 -11.13
N CYS A 708 24.65 -36.71 -11.10
CA CYS A 708 24.38 -37.96 -10.39
C CYS A 708 25.49 -38.22 -9.38
N ILE A 709 25.10 -38.62 -8.18
CA ILE A 709 26.06 -38.90 -7.10
C ILE A 709 26.91 -40.11 -7.52
N PRO A 710 28.25 -39.95 -7.59
CA PRO A 710 29.13 -41.03 -8.00
C PRO A 710 28.90 -42.30 -7.17
N ASN A 711 28.76 -43.44 -7.86
CA ASN A 711 28.61 -44.77 -7.25
C ASN A 711 27.35 -44.96 -6.37
N GLN A 712 26.38 -44.05 -6.38
CA GLN A 712 25.12 -44.21 -5.63
C GLN A 712 23.89 -44.38 -6.54
N GLY A 713 23.99 -44.08 -7.84
CA GLY A 713 22.89 -44.22 -8.80
C GLY A 713 21.76 -43.18 -8.65
N THR A 714 21.83 -42.33 -7.61
CA THR A 714 20.90 -41.22 -7.37
C THR A 714 21.28 -40.03 -8.24
N CYS A 715 20.32 -39.51 -9.02
CA CYS A 715 20.48 -38.29 -9.82
C CYS A 715 19.58 -37.18 -9.29
N TYR A 716 20.08 -35.95 -9.33
CA TYR A 716 19.33 -34.74 -8.98
C TYR A 716 18.33 -34.41 -10.09
N ALA A 717 17.25 -33.71 -9.73
CA ALA A 717 16.43 -33.03 -10.72
C ALA A 717 17.24 -31.91 -11.39
N ASP A 718 16.93 -31.63 -12.64
CA ASP A 718 17.58 -30.60 -13.45
C ASP A 718 16.55 -29.84 -14.29
N TYR A 719 17.03 -28.92 -15.14
CA TYR A 719 16.18 -28.04 -15.96
C TYR A 719 16.06 -28.54 -17.41
N THR A 720 16.56 -29.74 -17.73
CA THR A 720 16.57 -30.26 -19.10
C THR A 720 15.15 -30.39 -19.62
N GLY A 721 14.86 -29.72 -20.74
CA GLY A 721 13.54 -29.70 -21.35
C GLY A 721 12.60 -28.60 -20.83
N ASP A 722 12.92 -27.92 -19.72
CA ASP A 722 12.14 -26.78 -19.27
C ASP A 722 12.19 -25.65 -20.33
N PHE A 723 11.04 -25.05 -20.61
CA PHE A 723 10.85 -24.06 -21.67
C PHE A 723 11.29 -24.55 -23.07
N GLY A 724 11.40 -25.87 -23.28
CA GLY A 724 11.89 -26.47 -24.52
C GLY A 724 13.40 -26.34 -24.72
N LEU A 725 14.18 -26.06 -23.67
CA LEU A 725 15.62 -25.88 -23.74
C LEU A 725 16.38 -27.18 -23.52
N ALA A 726 17.52 -27.33 -24.21
CA ALA A 726 18.48 -28.41 -24.00
C ALA A 726 19.70 -27.90 -23.23
N ASP A 727 20.47 -28.81 -22.61
CA ASP A 727 21.74 -28.45 -22.00
C ASP A 727 22.77 -27.94 -23.03
N PRO A 728 23.67 -27.01 -22.63
CA PRO A 728 23.78 -26.39 -21.31
C PRO A 728 22.86 -25.17 -21.11
N GLN A 729 22.04 -24.81 -22.11
CA GLN A 729 21.17 -23.62 -22.03
C GLN A 729 20.07 -23.78 -20.96
N ALA A 730 19.54 -25.00 -20.83
CA ALA A 730 18.55 -25.37 -19.83
C ALA A 730 18.95 -24.92 -18.40
N GLN A 731 20.23 -24.99 -18.06
CA GLN A 731 20.74 -24.58 -16.75
C GLN A 731 20.41 -23.13 -16.42
N GLN A 732 20.37 -22.24 -17.41
CA GLN A 732 20.06 -20.81 -17.24
C GLN A 732 18.58 -20.49 -17.51
N GLY A 733 17.76 -21.50 -17.80
CA GLY A 733 16.41 -21.34 -18.35
C GLY A 733 15.50 -20.46 -17.48
N TYR A 734 15.57 -20.62 -16.16
CA TYR A 734 14.77 -19.83 -15.24
C TYR A 734 15.18 -18.36 -15.19
N LEU A 735 16.47 -18.03 -15.16
CA LEU A 735 16.94 -16.64 -15.26
C LEU A 735 16.56 -16.00 -16.60
N MET A 736 16.70 -16.74 -17.70
CA MET A 736 16.26 -16.27 -19.02
C MET A 736 14.76 -16.00 -19.04
N ARG A 737 13.96 -16.87 -18.42
CA ARG A 737 12.51 -16.70 -18.32
C ARG A 737 12.12 -15.54 -17.41
N THR A 738 12.84 -15.34 -16.30
CA THR A 738 12.68 -14.16 -15.42
C THR A 738 12.92 -12.86 -16.19
N ALA A 739 13.90 -12.82 -17.10
CA ALA A 739 14.14 -11.65 -17.95
C ALA A 739 12.93 -11.31 -18.83
N VAL A 740 12.32 -12.33 -19.46
CA VAL A 740 11.11 -12.17 -20.29
C VAL A 740 9.96 -11.62 -19.46
N TRP A 741 9.68 -12.22 -18.30
CA TRP A 741 8.57 -11.80 -17.45
C TRP A 741 8.78 -10.45 -16.78
N SER A 742 10.00 -10.14 -16.36
CA SER A 742 10.36 -8.83 -15.80
C SER A 742 10.18 -7.73 -16.85
N ALA A 743 10.55 -7.99 -18.11
CA ALA A 743 10.29 -7.07 -19.21
C ALA A 743 8.79 -6.91 -19.49
N ALA A 744 8.02 -8.02 -19.51
CA ALA A 744 6.57 -7.97 -19.69
C ALA A 744 5.89 -7.17 -18.56
N TYR A 745 6.23 -7.43 -17.30
CA TYR A 745 5.71 -6.67 -16.17
C TYR A 745 6.07 -5.18 -16.25
N ARG A 746 7.29 -4.83 -16.65
CA ARG A 746 7.65 -3.43 -16.84
C ARG A 746 6.93 -2.79 -18.02
N SER A 747 6.64 -3.52 -19.09
CA SER A 747 5.84 -2.99 -20.20
C SER A 747 4.40 -2.68 -19.81
N THR A 748 3.80 -3.41 -18.86
CA THR A 748 2.50 -3.04 -18.29
C THR A 748 2.58 -1.81 -17.38
N ARG A 749 3.79 -1.41 -16.97
CA ARG A 749 4.10 -0.25 -16.12
C ARG A 749 4.72 0.91 -16.91
N THR A 750 5.04 0.73 -18.18
CA THR A 750 5.75 1.72 -19.02
C THR A 750 5.36 1.52 -20.47
N PRO A 751 4.47 2.35 -21.05
CA PRO A 751 4.14 2.25 -22.45
C PRO A 751 5.21 2.95 -23.30
N GLY A 752 5.83 2.17 -24.20
CA GLY A 752 6.60 2.69 -25.33
C GLY A 752 8.02 2.18 -25.42
N LEU A 753 8.20 0.96 -25.91
CA LEU A 753 9.25 0.56 -26.85
C LEU A 753 8.64 -0.53 -27.75
N PRO A 754 8.99 -0.53 -29.04
CA PRO A 754 8.10 -0.58 -30.21
C PRO A 754 7.08 -1.72 -30.30
#